data_AF-A0ABD3QCM5-F1
#
_entry.id   AF-A0ABD3QCM5-F1
#
_cell.length_a   1.000
_cell.length_b   1.000
_cell.length_c   1.000
_cell.angle_alpha   90.00
_cell.angle_beta   90.00
_cell.angle_gamma   90.00
#
_symmetry.space_group_name_H-M   'P 1'
#
loop_
_entity.id
_entity.type
_entity.pdbx_description
1 polymer ?
#
loop_
_entity_poly.entity_id
_entity_poly.type
_entity_poly.pdbx_seq_one_letter_code
_entity_poly.pdbx_strand_id
1 'polypeptide(L)'
;MDHSETENLDCKHRLDRWELVRSIIQHSLESNNSQSRMDKGGSLANIVLHLPDITKTDASTLRRAIGVELGEELAEEYSKRLHRAFVRNGESDKKLDACDQVYPPRKVVVDARYIISTYKAAISAGTAFHNPRRLLFALLSDYAVESEVANRWHIDDVLGLISIASISEDESMCTAGMLRESIHRHSKTKGSFVTLELLTDALTPIILDSFRAQVLGKMTSNQRLDVLAVEEDVALRSFVKQSKKIGLQRMLQYRHRRMRKLFFLWRLECFVSKRMKRRKKRQIIRAWSEETRSSRLRAFYQTLSSILYNKSWRLFWLRAMKIKRCFVSNEQKRIISGFGHVRRCIAQVSIRQAIASWLEYVRCNQNEDKAIAWNDRKLLCRCFSLYRKRANQQIELRRSGRYATMQMGYIEEYLGSINAERARARFQERLQQRRTMLAIDRDNANIIQDAARRRTAIQKQVDADLVGWQQNQRKLRLKSDLRRLNDLFESKWATKQAEALSASEEEINKWVASEEFVDLCTKKEKEMMRAISLGSGVRNDQENTINNPSAIAYSILDGHLAGAKICADEFLHCFMTDTIDLDHLQTALDTCTVALSTEQVLEIFNGLSSTLVESHNQKVILLKDLSKYRELSNEYIAPEGAPWKMYVCPSKQELLFHCVVTNEKIFESDINKKHIKRIVRENSLSFEMKFRRDIFRQKCKARQLMLQHYRARQIQNMYRRWRSRRRIQRGRKVVDPIFCQLSLEDLVAMSITDVLLLEWSTIKMF
;
A
#
# COMPACT_ATOMS: atom_id res chain seq x y z
N MET A 1 -34.39 9.87 28.16
CA MET A 1 -32.97 10.29 28.12
C MET A 1 -32.28 9.30 27.21
N ASP A 2 -31.90 9.76 26.04
CA ASP A 2 -31.43 8.92 24.94
C ASP A 2 -30.05 8.33 25.27
N HIS A 3 -29.93 7.00 25.21
CA HIS A 3 -28.67 6.30 25.43
C HIS A 3 -27.56 6.72 24.44
N SER A 4 -27.93 7.30 23.29
CA SER A 4 -27.00 7.77 22.25
C SER A 4 -26.25 9.07 22.62
N GLU A 5 -26.81 9.92 23.50
CA GLU A 5 -26.12 11.15 23.94
C GLU A 5 -25.04 10.83 25.00
N THR A 6 -25.30 9.87 25.89
CA THR A 6 -24.33 9.43 26.90
C THR A 6 -23.13 8.70 26.29
N GLU A 7 -23.34 7.89 25.24
CA GLU A 7 -22.25 7.17 24.55
C GLU A 7 -21.29 8.12 23.80
N ASN A 8 -21.81 9.22 23.23
CA ASN A 8 -20.99 10.22 22.53
C ASN A 8 -20.13 11.08 23.48
N LEU A 9 -20.63 11.39 24.68
CA LEU A 9 -19.88 12.12 25.70
C LEU A 9 -18.70 11.29 26.23
N ASP A 10 -18.90 9.99 26.49
CA ASP A 10 -17.86 9.13 27.03
C ASP A 10 -16.74 8.81 26.04
N CYS A 11 -17.07 8.66 24.75
CA CYS A 11 -16.05 8.54 23.68
C CYS A 11 -15.16 9.79 23.59
N LYS A 12 -15.75 10.99 23.79
CA LYS A 12 -15.01 12.26 23.80
C LYS A 12 -14.04 12.35 24.98
N HIS A 13 -14.48 11.98 26.18
CA HIS A 13 -13.65 12.02 27.39
C HIS A 13 -12.42 11.08 27.34
N ARG A 14 -12.54 9.89 26.74
CA ARG A 14 -11.41 8.95 26.61
C ARG A 14 -10.38 9.38 25.56
N LEU A 15 -10.84 10.01 24.47
CA LEU A 15 -9.95 10.67 23.50
C LEU A 15 -9.19 11.82 24.17
N ASP A 16 -9.88 12.63 24.97
CA ASP A 16 -9.31 13.77 25.69
C ASP A 16 -8.20 13.36 26.66
N ARG A 17 -8.33 12.23 27.39
CA ARG A 17 -7.29 11.74 28.34
C ARG A 17 -5.94 11.53 27.66
N TRP A 18 -5.93 10.78 26.56
CA TRP A 18 -4.70 10.42 25.86
C TRP A 18 -4.08 11.61 25.13
N GLU A 19 -4.92 12.44 24.49
CA GLU A 19 -4.46 13.64 23.80
C GLU A 19 -3.88 14.66 24.77
N LEU A 20 -4.50 14.84 25.94
CA LEU A 20 -4.00 15.74 26.98
C LEU A 20 -2.62 15.31 27.49
N VAL A 21 -2.43 14.02 27.78
CA VAL A 21 -1.12 13.46 28.18
C VAL A 21 -0.09 13.64 27.06
N ARG A 22 -0.51 13.50 25.79
CA ARG A 22 0.37 13.74 24.64
C ARG A 22 0.78 15.20 24.51
N SER A 23 -0.14 16.14 24.72
CA SER A 23 0.16 17.58 24.69
C SER A 23 1.22 17.94 25.72
N ILE A 24 1.15 17.34 26.92
CA ILE A 24 2.18 17.50 27.96
C ILE A 24 3.53 16.94 27.48
N ILE A 25 3.55 15.75 26.88
CA ILE A 25 4.77 15.16 26.30
C ILE A 25 5.36 16.11 25.25
N GLN A 26 4.54 16.62 24.33
CA GLN A 26 5.01 17.50 23.27
C GLN A 26 5.54 18.84 23.81
N HIS A 27 4.83 19.47 24.75
CA HIS A 27 5.25 20.71 25.38
C HIS A 27 6.55 20.53 26.17
N SER A 28 6.71 19.40 26.86
CA SER A 28 7.97 19.07 27.54
C SER A 28 9.14 18.93 26.56
N LEU A 29 8.94 18.29 25.40
CA LEU A 29 9.96 18.13 24.37
C LEU A 29 10.33 19.46 23.69
N GLU A 30 9.34 20.34 23.46
CA GLU A 30 9.56 21.65 22.87
C GLU A 30 10.31 22.58 23.83
N SER A 31 9.96 22.56 25.12
CA SER A 31 10.64 23.34 26.16
C SER A 31 12.10 22.92 26.39
N ASN A 32 12.41 21.62 26.29
CA ASN A 32 13.75 21.07 26.47
C ASN A 32 14.73 21.40 25.33
N ASN A 33 14.25 21.84 24.16
CA ASN A 33 15.10 22.30 23.07
C ASN A 33 15.63 23.73 23.29
N SER A 34 15.17 24.44 24.33
CA SER A 34 15.76 25.71 24.77
C SER A 34 16.96 25.42 25.69
N GLN A 35 18.14 25.85 25.24
CA GLN A 35 19.46 25.35 25.67
C GLN A 35 19.87 25.62 27.14
N SER A 36 18.97 26.11 28.00
CA SER A 36 19.27 26.53 29.38
C SER A 36 18.66 25.68 30.51
N ARG A 37 17.91 24.61 30.19
CA ARG A 37 17.19 23.78 31.19
C ARG A 37 17.61 22.30 31.25
N MET A 38 18.75 21.92 30.68
CA MET A 38 19.11 20.50 30.51
C MET A 38 19.35 19.69 31.79
N ASP A 39 19.55 20.31 32.96
CA ASP A 39 19.90 19.55 34.18
C ASP A 39 18.70 19.12 35.03
N LYS A 40 17.46 19.50 34.70
CA LYS A 40 16.25 19.10 35.45
C LYS A 40 15.07 18.76 34.54
N GLY A 41 15.27 17.88 33.55
CA GLY A 41 14.19 17.37 32.72
C GLY A 41 13.26 16.47 33.52
N GLY A 42 12.29 17.04 34.22
CA GLY A 42 11.30 16.25 34.96
C GLY A 42 10.33 15.51 34.03
N SER A 43 9.71 14.47 34.57
CA SER A 43 8.83 13.56 33.82
C SER A 43 7.50 13.39 34.54
N LEU A 44 6.40 13.30 33.78
CA LEU A 44 5.10 12.99 34.38
C LEU A 44 5.09 11.62 35.08
N ALA A 45 6.03 10.72 34.74
CA ALA A 45 6.20 9.45 35.47
C ALA A 45 6.71 9.63 36.90
N ASN A 46 7.41 10.72 37.20
CA ASN A 46 8.04 10.97 38.50
C ASN A 46 7.12 11.65 39.50
N ILE A 47 5.92 12.09 39.09
CA ILE A 47 4.96 12.75 40.00
C ILE A 47 4.60 11.85 41.19
N VAL A 48 4.72 10.52 41.05
CA VAL A 48 4.54 9.55 42.14
C VAL A 48 5.38 9.88 43.38
N LEU A 49 6.58 10.43 43.19
CA LEU A 49 7.50 10.77 44.28
C LEU A 49 6.98 11.92 45.16
N HIS A 50 6.03 12.70 44.63
CA HIS A 50 5.47 13.90 45.28
C HIS A 50 4.02 13.72 45.69
N LEU A 51 3.46 12.52 45.51
CA LEU A 51 2.08 12.21 45.86
C LEU A 51 2.04 11.41 47.17
N PRO A 52 1.38 11.90 48.23
CA PRO A 52 1.28 11.20 49.50
C PRO A 52 0.42 9.94 49.42
N ASP A 53 -0.60 9.94 48.55
CA ASP A 53 -1.40 8.78 48.18
C ASP A 53 -1.68 8.83 46.67
N ILE A 54 -1.02 7.94 45.94
CA ILE A 54 -1.15 7.86 44.47
C ILE A 54 -2.53 7.38 44.03
N THR A 55 -3.28 6.68 44.89
CA THR A 55 -4.60 6.14 44.56
C THR A 55 -5.72 7.17 44.77
N LYS A 56 -5.49 8.16 45.62
CA LYS A 56 -6.47 9.19 45.99
C LYS A 56 -5.86 10.58 45.96
N THR A 57 -5.57 11.06 44.75
CA THR A 57 -4.97 12.37 44.53
C THR A 57 -6.04 13.43 44.25
N ASP A 58 -6.12 14.49 45.06
CA ASP A 58 -6.96 15.66 44.77
C ASP A 58 -6.29 16.62 43.77
N ALA A 59 -7.06 17.53 43.15
CA ALA A 59 -6.55 18.44 42.12
C ALA A 59 -5.39 19.33 42.62
N SER A 60 -5.43 19.74 43.89
CA SER A 60 -4.40 20.60 44.49
C SER A 60 -3.07 19.87 44.69
N THR A 61 -3.16 18.60 45.10
CA THR A 61 -2.02 17.72 45.30
C THR A 61 -1.41 17.33 43.96
N LEU A 62 -2.26 17.05 42.95
CA LEU A 62 -1.81 16.80 41.58
C LEU A 62 -1.10 18.03 40.97
N ARG A 63 -1.66 19.24 41.16
CA ARG A 63 -1.01 20.49 40.71
C ARG A 63 0.37 20.64 41.32
N ARG A 64 0.50 20.45 42.63
CA ARG A 64 1.78 20.54 43.33
C ARG A 64 2.80 19.55 42.80
N ALA A 65 2.40 18.28 42.64
CA ALA A 65 3.29 17.24 42.12
C ALA A 65 3.75 17.52 40.68
N ILE A 66 2.84 18.01 39.82
CA ILE A 66 3.19 18.45 38.46
C ILE A 66 4.09 19.69 38.49
N GLY A 67 3.84 20.65 39.39
CA GLY A 67 4.63 21.88 39.52
C GLY A 67 6.08 21.60 39.91
N VAL A 68 6.29 20.62 40.80
CA VAL A 68 7.63 20.20 41.23
C VAL A 68 8.38 19.49 40.10
N GLU A 69 7.73 18.59 39.34
CA GLU A 69 8.39 17.82 38.29
C GLU A 69 8.49 18.56 36.95
N LEU A 70 7.38 19.11 36.45
CA LEU A 70 7.29 19.67 35.10
C LEU A 70 7.36 21.21 35.08
N GLY A 71 7.30 21.85 36.25
CA GLY A 71 7.28 23.31 36.39
C GLY A 71 5.87 23.89 36.55
N GLU A 72 5.78 25.06 37.18
CA GLU A 72 4.51 25.72 37.53
C GLU A 72 3.64 26.07 36.32
N GLU A 73 4.24 26.45 35.19
CA GLU A 73 3.51 26.78 33.95
C GLU A 73 2.66 25.59 33.47
N LEU A 74 3.28 24.40 33.40
CA LEU A 74 2.59 23.16 33.00
C LEU A 74 1.59 22.71 34.08
N ALA A 75 1.90 22.94 35.35
CA ALA A 75 0.99 22.63 36.44
C ALA A 75 -0.29 23.46 36.37
N GLU A 76 -0.18 24.76 36.09
CA GLU A 76 -1.33 25.66 35.96
C GLU A 76 -2.21 25.29 34.76
N GLU A 77 -1.60 24.98 33.62
CA GLU A 77 -2.33 24.65 32.40
C GLU A 77 -2.99 23.26 32.45
N TYR A 78 -2.27 22.24 32.94
CA TYR A 78 -2.68 20.84 32.75
C TYR A 78 -3.26 20.17 33.99
N SER A 79 -2.96 20.60 35.22
CA SER A 79 -3.39 19.87 36.43
C SER A 79 -4.90 19.73 36.56
N LYS A 80 -5.66 20.83 36.35
CA LYS A 80 -7.13 20.83 36.40
C LYS A 80 -7.72 19.99 35.27
N ARG A 81 -7.13 20.05 34.06
CA ARG A 81 -7.59 19.29 32.89
C ARG A 81 -7.34 17.80 33.08
N LEU A 82 -6.17 17.41 33.60
CA LEU A 82 -5.83 16.03 33.91
C LEU A 82 -6.71 15.49 35.01
N HIS A 83 -6.88 16.24 36.10
CA HIS A 83 -7.76 15.85 37.20
C HIS A 83 -9.17 15.58 36.67
N ARG A 84 -9.79 16.55 35.97
CA ARG A 84 -11.13 16.39 35.36
C ARG A 84 -11.22 15.21 34.41
N ALA A 85 -10.26 15.05 33.50
CA ALA A 85 -10.29 13.99 32.51
C ALA A 85 -10.22 12.60 33.17
N PHE A 86 -9.54 12.45 34.30
CA PHE A 86 -9.29 11.18 34.97
C PHE A 86 -10.20 10.90 36.19
N VAL A 87 -11.16 11.77 36.51
CA VAL A 87 -12.24 11.44 37.46
C VAL A 87 -13.09 10.30 36.87
N ARG A 88 -13.43 9.28 37.67
CA ARG A 88 -14.28 8.16 37.21
C ARG A 88 -15.69 8.68 36.87
N ASN A 89 -16.20 8.32 35.69
CA ASN A 89 -17.46 8.80 35.04
C ASN A 89 -18.78 8.53 35.82
N GLY A 90 -18.72 8.17 37.10
CA GLY A 90 -19.91 8.00 37.96
C GLY A 90 -20.13 9.14 38.98
N GLU A 91 -19.14 10.01 39.21
CA GLU A 91 -19.19 11.00 40.29
C GLU A 91 -19.26 12.46 39.82
N SER A 92 -18.98 12.77 38.54
CA SER A 92 -18.76 14.14 38.08
C SER A 92 -20.04 14.91 37.72
N ASP A 93 -21.04 14.30 37.09
CA ASP A 93 -22.00 15.11 36.32
C ASP A 93 -23.32 15.44 37.04
N LYS A 94 -23.61 14.82 38.19
CA LYS A 94 -24.87 15.11 38.93
C LYS A 94 -24.70 15.93 40.21
N LYS A 95 -23.46 16.25 40.63
CA LYS A 95 -23.22 16.90 41.94
C LYS A 95 -22.25 18.07 41.93
N LEU A 96 -21.54 18.36 40.84
CA LEU A 96 -20.59 19.49 40.83
C LEU A 96 -21.25 20.87 40.68
N ASP A 97 -22.47 20.96 40.13
CA ASP A 97 -23.17 22.25 39.97
C ASP A 97 -24.29 22.50 41.00
N ALA A 98 -24.58 21.55 41.91
CA ALA A 98 -25.72 21.64 42.85
C ALA A 98 -25.35 21.48 44.34
N CYS A 99 -24.07 21.51 44.71
CA CYS A 99 -23.63 21.32 46.09
C CYS A 99 -22.74 22.45 46.60
N ASP A 100 -23.29 23.67 46.65
CA ASP A 100 -22.72 24.80 47.39
C ASP A 100 -23.23 24.95 48.83
N GLN A 101 -24.08 24.04 49.34
CA GLN A 101 -24.75 24.26 50.65
C GLN A 101 -24.79 23.10 51.66
N VAL A 102 -24.08 21.98 51.46
CA VAL A 102 -23.98 20.94 52.51
C VAL A 102 -22.52 20.56 52.78
N TYR A 103 -22.01 21.04 53.91
CA TYR A 103 -20.67 20.75 54.41
C TYR A 103 -20.57 19.31 54.97
N PRO A 104 -19.42 18.62 54.81
CA PRO A 104 -18.25 18.99 54.01
C PRO A 104 -18.31 18.34 52.59
N PRO A 105 -17.87 19.06 51.53
CA PRO A 105 -17.84 18.53 50.18
C PRO A 105 -16.87 17.33 50.10
N ARG A 106 -17.36 16.20 49.58
CA ARG A 106 -16.49 15.06 49.26
C ARG A 106 -15.45 15.51 48.24
N LYS A 107 -14.17 15.54 48.62
CA LYS A 107 -13.08 15.83 47.69
C LYS A 107 -13.08 14.78 46.59
N VAL A 108 -13.29 15.22 45.35
CA VAL A 108 -13.18 14.37 44.17
C VAL A 108 -11.71 14.00 43.97
N VAL A 109 -11.40 12.71 44.07
CA VAL A 109 -10.03 12.17 43.99
C VAL A 109 -9.83 11.37 42.70
N VAL A 110 -8.59 11.37 42.21
CA VAL A 110 -8.17 10.67 40.99
C VAL A 110 -7.05 9.68 41.32
N ASP A 111 -7.06 8.54 40.64
CA ASP A 111 -5.97 7.57 40.70
C ASP A 111 -4.83 8.01 39.76
N ALA A 112 -3.78 8.59 40.33
CA ALA A 112 -2.64 9.11 39.57
C ALA A 112 -1.83 8.01 38.87
N ARG A 113 -1.96 6.73 39.30
CA ARG A 113 -1.35 5.59 38.59
C ARG A 113 -1.86 5.47 37.16
N TYR A 114 -3.13 5.81 36.93
CA TYR A 114 -3.74 5.76 35.61
C TYR A 114 -3.19 6.86 34.70
N ILE A 115 -2.95 8.06 35.23
CA ILE A 115 -2.27 9.16 34.51
C ILE A 115 -0.86 8.74 34.12
N ILE A 116 -0.08 8.21 35.08
CA ILE A 116 1.30 7.77 34.86
C ILE A 116 1.37 6.64 33.85
N SER A 117 0.47 5.66 33.94
CA SER A 117 0.43 4.53 32.99
C SER A 117 0.02 4.97 31.60
N THR A 118 -0.87 5.95 31.48
CA THR A 118 -1.25 6.52 30.18
C THR A 118 -0.06 7.24 29.54
N TYR A 119 0.71 7.97 30.35
CA TYR A 119 1.96 8.62 29.91
C TYR A 119 3.02 7.61 29.47
N LYS A 120 3.27 6.57 30.27
CA LYS A 120 4.22 5.51 29.93
C LYS A 120 3.80 4.73 28.69
N ALA A 121 2.51 4.46 28.54
CA ALA A 121 1.95 3.82 27.34
C ALA A 121 2.12 4.71 26.10
N ALA A 122 1.92 6.03 26.22
CA ALA A 122 2.09 6.98 25.13
C ALA A 122 3.56 7.09 24.67
N ILE A 123 4.52 7.13 25.60
CA ILE A 123 5.96 7.16 25.28
C ILE A 123 6.41 5.82 24.68
N SER A 124 5.93 4.72 25.25
CA SER A 124 6.36 3.37 24.88
C SER A 124 5.50 2.78 23.76
N ALA A 125 4.61 3.56 23.12
CA ALA A 125 3.66 3.06 22.11
C ALA A 125 4.35 2.32 20.95
N GLY A 126 5.56 2.75 20.57
CA GLY A 126 6.36 2.05 19.55
C GLY A 126 6.76 0.62 19.95
N THR A 127 6.97 0.35 21.24
CA THR A 127 7.30 -0.99 21.74
C THR A 127 6.11 -1.96 21.65
N ALA A 128 4.88 -1.45 21.69
CA ALA A 128 3.67 -2.23 21.50
C ALA A 128 3.62 -2.91 20.12
N PHE A 129 4.30 -2.32 19.13
CA PHE A 129 4.37 -2.89 17.79
C PHE A 129 5.08 -4.24 17.75
N HIS A 130 6.19 -4.39 18.50
CA HIS A 130 7.00 -5.60 18.48
C HIS A 130 6.60 -6.58 19.59
N ASN A 131 6.24 -6.06 20.76
CA ASN A 131 5.96 -6.87 21.93
C ASN A 131 4.87 -6.22 22.81
N PRO A 132 3.59 -6.30 22.39
CA PRO A 132 2.48 -5.73 23.14
C PRO A 132 2.37 -6.32 24.54
N ARG A 133 2.72 -7.60 24.70
CA ARG A 133 2.74 -8.29 25.99
C ARG A 133 3.76 -7.70 26.96
N ARG A 134 4.98 -7.41 26.50
CA ARG A 134 6.02 -6.78 27.32
C ARG A 134 5.61 -5.39 27.77
N LEU A 135 4.98 -4.59 26.89
CA LEU A 135 4.47 -3.29 27.26
C LEU A 135 3.38 -3.42 28.33
N LEU A 136 2.40 -4.30 28.12
CA LEU A 136 1.32 -4.52 29.09
C LEU A 136 1.84 -4.90 30.47
N PHE A 137 2.80 -5.83 30.54
CA PHE A 137 3.42 -6.21 31.83
C PHE A 137 4.24 -5.09 32.46
N ALA A 138 4.93 -4.26 31.67
CA ALA A 138 5.62 -3.09 32.20
C ALA A 138 4.64 -2.07 32.80
N LEU A 139 3.50 -1.84 32.14
CA LEU A 139 2.44 -0.98 32.68
C LEU A 139 1.84 -1.57 33.97
N LEU A 140 1.64 -2.89 34.02
CA LEU A 140 1.11 -3.58 35.20
C LEU A 140 2.07 -3.56 36.39
N SER A 141 3.38 -3.75 36.15
CA SER A 141 4.37 -3.65 37.22
C SER A 141 4.41 -2.25 37.80
N ASP A 142 4.22 -1.23 36.97
CA ASP A 142 4.17 0.18 37.40
C ASP A 142 2.85 0.55 38.10
N TYR A 143 1.78 -0.22 37.86
CA TYR A 143 0.46 0.01 38.45
C TYR A 143 0.24 -0.74 39.77
N ALA A 144 1.07 -1.75 40.04
CA ALA A 144 1.04 -2.52 41.27
C ALA A 144 1.33 -1.60 42.47
N VAL A 145 0.39 -1.53 43.41
CA VAL A 145 0.69 -1.00 44.76
C VAL A 145 1.71 -1.95 45.38
N GLU A 146 2.59 -1.44 46.26
CA GLU A 146 3.52 -2.19 47.11
C GLU A 146 2.77 -3.19 48.03
N SER A 147 2.07 -4.16 47.45
CA SER A 147 1.52 -5.31 48.15
C SER A 147 2.63 -6.32 48.28
N GLU A 148 2.76 -6.91 49.47
CA GLU A 148 3.79 -7.88 49.85
C GLU A 148 3.89 -9.11 48.91
N VAL A 149 2.90 -9.32 48.04
CA VAL A 149 2.91 -10.38 47.04
C VAL A 149 3.20 -9.81 45.65
N ALA A 150 4.47 -9.85 45.24
CA ALA A 150 4.87 -9.55 43.86
C ALA A 150 4.04 -10.38 42.86
N ASN A 151 3.65 -9.77 41.74
CA ASN A 151 2.91 -10.41 40.62
C ASN A 151 1.43 -10.76 40.87
N ARG A 152 0.74 -10.01 41.74
CA ARG A 152 -0.72 -10.04 41.87
C ARG A 152 -1.34 -8.67 41.60
N TRP A 153 -2.36 -8.65 40.75
CA TRP A 153 -3.10 -7.43 40.39
C TRP A 153 -4.60 -7.61 40.59
N HIS A 154 -5.30 -6.53 40.94
CA HIS A 154 -6.75 -6.54 40.94
C HIS A 154 -7.26 -6.68 39.49
N ILE A 155 -8.29 -7.49 39.26
CA ILE A 155 -8.79 -7.74 37.91
C ILE A 155 -9.23 -6.44 37.21
N ASP A 156 -9.86 -5.52 37.92
CA ASP A 156 -10.29 -4.24 37.35
C ASP A 156 -9.12 -3.35 36.92
N ASP A 157 -7.97 -3.45 37.59
CA ASP A 157 -6.77 -2.70 37.21
C ASP A 157 -6.18 -3.26 35.90
N VAL A 158 -6.14 -4.60 35.79
CA VAL A 158 -5.70 -5.28 34.56
C VAL A 158 -6.61 -4.91 33.39
N LEU A 159 -7.92 -4.92 33.62
CA LEU A 159 -8.92 -4.57 32.61
C LEU A 159 -8.84 -3.09 32.22
N GLY A 160 -8.65 -2.19 33.18
CA GLY A 160 -8.49 -0.75 32.91
C GLY A 160 -7.21 -0.43 32.13
N LEU A 161 -6.12 -1.17 32.39
CA LEU A 161 -4.84 -1.00 31.69
C LEU A 161 -4.86 -1.59 30.28
N ILE A 162 -5.49 -2.74 30.07
CA ILE A 162 -5.56 -3.31 28.71
C ILE A 162 -6.44 -2.47 27.78
N SER A 163 -7.36 -1.69 28.33
CA SER A 163 -8.18 -0.73 27.58
C SER A 163 -7.67 0.70 27.67
N ILE A 164 -6.46 0.96 28.17
CA ILE A 164 -5.93 2.31 28.41
C ILE A 164 -5.86 3.17 27.13
N ALA A 165 -5.73 2.53 25.97
CA ALA A 165 -5.67 3.18 24.66
C ALA A 165 -6.96 3.02 23.85
N SER A 166 -8.06 2.55 24.45
CA SER A 166 -9.36 2.45 23.77
C SER A 166 -9.89 3.83 23.35
N ILE A 167 -10.54 3.91 22.18
CA ILE A 167 -11.15 5.13 21.66
C ILE A 167 -12.63 5.19 22.06
N SER A 168 -13.32 4.07 21.98
CA SER A 168 -14.73 3.94 22.37
C SER A 168 -14.91 2.99 23.55
N GLU A 169 -16.08 3.10 24.20
CA GLU A 169 -16.53 2.11 25.18
C GLU A 169 -16.61 0.71 24.57
N ASP A 170 -17.05 0.59 23.31
CA ASP A 170 -17.11 -0.69 22.60
C ASP A 170 -15.73 -1.34 22.43
N GLU A 171 -14.70 -0.57 22.06
CA GLU A 171 -13.34 -1.09 21.94
C GLU A 171 -12.79 -1.54 23.29
N SER A 172 -13.11 -0.77 24.34
CA SER A 172 -12.77 -1.09 25.73
C SER A 172 -13.47 -2.37 26.17
N MET A 173 -14.78 -2.47 25.99
CA MET A 173 -15.62 -3.60 26.35
C MET A 173 -15.25 -4.84 25.55
N CYS A 174 -14.88 -4.69 24.27
CA CYS A 174 -14.41 -5.79 23.44
C CYS A 174 -13.06 -6.34 23.96
N THR A 175 -12.05 -5.48 24.13
CA THR A 175 -10.70 -5.95 24.51
C THR A 175 -10.63 -6.40 25.97
N ALA A 176 -11.21 -5.61 26.89
CA ALA A 176 -11.29 -5.97 28.30
C ALA A 176 -12.28 -7.13 28.51
N GLY A 177 -13.40 -7.18 27.78
CA GLY A 177 -14.36 -8.29 27.84
C GLY A 177 -13.76 -9.61 27.39
N MET A 178 -13.06 -9.64 26.26
CA MET A 178 -12.31 -10.82 25.81
C MET A 178 -11.29 -11.29 26.85
N LEU A 179 -10.55 -10.36 27.47
CA LEU A 179 -9.61 -10.72 28.53
C LEU A 179 -10.32 -11.24 29.77
N ARG A 180 -11.42 -10.59 30.20
CA ARG A 180 -12.22 -11.01 31.35
C ARG A 180 -12.75 -12.43 31.15
N GLU A 181 -13.32 -12.74 29.99
CA GLU A 181 -13.77 -14.08 29.64
C GLU A 181 -12.62 -15.10 29.61
N SER A 182 -11.46 -14.70 29.06
CA SER A 182 -10.28 -15.57 29.01
C SER A 182 -9.77 -15.88 30.42
N ILE A 183 -9.69 -14.88 31.30
CA ILE A 183 -9.34 -15.07 32.72
C ILE A 183 -10.35 -15.98 33.41
N HIS A 184 -11.66 -15.80 33.17
CA HIS A 184 -12.70 -16.66 33.74
C HIS A 184 -12.60 -18.11 33.26
N ARG A 185 -12.19 -18.34 32.00
CA ARG A 185 -11.95 -19.68 31.45
C ARG A 185 -10.74 -20.37 32.06
N HIS A 186 -9.67 -19.64 32.35
CA HIS A 186 -8.42 -20.19 32.89
C HIS A 186 -8.40 -20.23 34.42
N SER A 187 -9.23 -19.43 35.10
CA SER A 187 -9.31 -19.40 36.54
C SER A 187 -10.33 -20.41 37.08
N LYS A 188 -9.91 -21.27 38.00
CA LYS A 188 -10.81 -22.19 38.73
C LYS A 188 -11.66 -21.48 39.79
N THR A 189 -11.29 -20.26 40.17
CA THR A 189 -11.92 -19.48 41.25
C THR A 189 -12.28 -18.09 40.78
N LYS A 190 -13.47 -17.58 41.12
CA LYS A 190 -13.86 -16.18 40.88
C LYS A 190 -13.18 -15.23 41.89
N GLY A 191 -11.85 -15.19 41.86
CA GLY A 191 -11.07 -14.27 42.67
C GLY A 191 -11.05 -12.87 42.04
N SER A 192 -10.96 -11.84 42.88
CA SER A 192 -10.76 -10.44 42.46
C SER A 192 -9.33 -10.13 42.03
N PHE A 193 -8.40 -11.08 42.19
CA PHE A 193 -6.99 -10.93 41.87
C PHE A 193 -6.53 -11.90 40.77
N VAL A 194 -5.60 -11.44 39.95
CA VAL A 194 -5.00 -12.17 38.82
C VAL A 194 -3.48 -12.29 39.05
N THR A 195 -2.94 -13.50 38.96
CA THR A 195 -1.49 -13.76 39.01
C THR A 195 -0.84 -13.62 37.64
N LEU A 196 0.47 -13.40 37.58
CA LEU A 196 1.22 -13.33 36.31
C LEU A 196 1.11 -14.61 35.47
N GLU A 197 1.08 -15.79 36.10
CA GLU A 197 0.89 -17.07 35.43
C GLU A 197 -0.50 -17.13 34.77
N LEU A 198 -1.55 -16.87 35.53
CA LEU A 198 -2.92 -16.85 35.02
C LEU A 198 -3.11 -15.81 33.90
N LEU A 199 -2.53 -14.61 34.07
CA LEU A 199 -2.60 -13.56 33.06
C LEU A 199 -1.83 -13.93 31.79
N THR A 200 -0.68 -14.58 31.94
CA THR A 200 0.12 -15.09 30.82
C THR A 200 -0.67 -16.07 29.97
N ASP A 201 -1.40 -16.99 30.61
CA ASP A 201 -2.21 -18.00 29.92
C ASP A 201 -3.47 -17.37 29.31
N ALA A 202 -4.08 -16.41 30.01
CA ALA A 202 -5.27 -15.72 29.53
C ALA A 202 -5.01 -14.76 28.35
N LEU A 203 -3.78 -14.24 28.19
CA LEU A 203 -3.40 -13.32 27.11
C LEU A 203 -3.18 -14.04 25.77
N THR A 204 -4.29 -14.34 25.10
CA THR A 204 -4.26 -14.90 23.75
C THR A 204 -3.70 -13.90 22.71
N PRO A 205 -3.19 -14.36 21.56
CA PRO A 205 -2.69 -13.49 20.49
C PRO A 205 -3.72 -12.46 20.02
N ILE A 206 -5.01 -12.83 20.00
CA ILE A 206 -6.11 -11.94 19.58
C ILE A 206 -6.24 -10.75 20.53
N ILE A 207 -6.19 -10.99 21.84
CA ILE A 207 -6.27 -9.93 22.87
C ILE A 207 -5.06 -8.99 22.74
N LEU A 208 -3.87 -9.56 22.54
CA LEU A 208 -2.64 -8.79 22.37
C LEU A 208 -2.62 -7.97 21.07
N ASP A 209 -3.19 -8.49 19.99
CA ASP A 209 -3.34 -7.78 18.72
C ASP A 209 -4.36 -6.65 18.83
N SER A 210 -5.47 -6.85 19.56
CA SER A 210 -6.41 -5.76 19.87
C SER A 210 -5.79 -4.67 20.72
N PHE A 211 -5.07 -5.04 21.80
CA PHE A 211 -4.32 -4.08 22.62
C PHE A 211 -3.28 -3.32 21.80
N ARG A 212 -2.52 -4.03 20.95
CA ARG A 212 -1.56 -3.44 20.02
C ARG A 212 -2.25 -2.45 19.07
N ALA A 213 -3.38 -2.83 18.49
CA ALA A 213 -4.12 -1.98 17.57
C ALA A 213 -4.60 -0.70 18.24
N GLN A 214 -5.09 -0.78 19.48
CA GLN A 214 -5.49 0.38 20.27
C GLN A 214 -4.31 1.33 20.54
N VAL A 215 -3.19 0.81 21.06
CA VAL A 215 -2.00 1.62 21.37
C VAL A 215 -1.42 2.27 20.10
N LEU A 216 -1.31 1.52 19.01
CA LEU A 216 -0.87 2.06 17.72
C LEU A 216 -1.89 3.08 17.17
N GLY A 217 -3.18 2.82 17.38
CA GLY A 217 -4.31 3.70 17.04
C GLY A 217 -4.19 5.11 17.63
N LYS A 218 -3.47 5.26 18.75
CA LYS A 218 -3.21 6.56 19.37
C LYS A 218 -1.89 7.22 18.92
N MET A 219 -1.01 6.52 18.23
CA MET A 219 0.19 7.12 17.62
C MET A 219 -0.18 8.04 16.46
N THR A 220 0.54 9.16 16.28
CA THR A 220 0.34 10.03 15.11
C THR A 220 0.80 9.30 13.86
N SER A 221 0.30 9.69 12.70
CA SER A 221 0.74 9.15 11.41
C SER A 221 2.26 9.20 11.24
N ASN A 222 2.92 10.27 11.73
CA ASN A 222 4.37 10.40 11.67
C ASN A 222 5.08 9.36 12.57
N GLN A 223 4.64 9.20 13.82
CA GLN A 223 5.22 8.22 14.74
C GLN A 223 5.03 6.78 14.25
N ARG A 224 3.87 6.44 13.67
CA ARG A 224 3.66 5.13 13.04
C ARG A 224 4.59 4.88 11.88
N LEU A 225 4.82 5.91 11.05
CA LEU A 225 5.76 5.83 9.93
C LEU A 225 7.19 5.66 10.41
N ASP A 226 7.59 6.27 11.52
CA ASP A 226 8.93 6.11 12.09
C ASP A 226 9.14 4.68 12.62
N VAL A 227 8.17 4.09 13.33
CA VAL A 227 8.22 2.68 13.75
C VAL A 227 8.35 1.73 12.56
N LEU A 228 7.53 1.95 11.51
CA LEU A 228 7.61 1.15 10.29
C LEU A 228 8.94 1.34 9.54
N ALA A 229 9.54 2.53 9.59
CA ALA A 229 10.83 2.79 8.98
C ALA A 229 11.97 2.05 9.70
N VAL A 230 11.93 1.97 11.03
CA VAL A 230 12.89 1.18 11.82
C VAL A 230 12.77 -0.30 11.45
N GLU A 231 11.56 -0.84 11.33
CA GLU A 231 11.34 -2.23 10.93
C GLU A 231 11.78 -2.52 9.50
N GLU A 232 11.52 -1.60 8.57
CA GLU A 232 12.05 -1.77 7.22
C GLU A 232 13.58 -1.73 7.25
N ASP A 233 14.23 -0.89 8.05
CA ASP A 233 15.68 -0.87 8.16
C ASP A 233 16.24 -2.17 8.77
N VAL A 234 15.54 -2.78 9.74
CA VAL A 234 15.88 -4.10 10.29
C VAL A 234 15.69 -5.20 9.25
N ALA A 235 14.54 -5.22 8.57
CA ALA A 235 14.23 -6.17 7.51
C ALA A 235 15.20 -6.01 6.32
N LEU A 236 15.57 -4.77 5.97
CA LEU A 236 16.54 -4.44 4.93
C LEU A 236 17.93 -4.89 5.35
N ARG A 237 18.36 -4.69 6.60
CA ARG A 237 19.64 -5.21 7.10
C ARG A 237 19.68 -6.73 7.03
N SER A 238 18.59 -7.39 7.42
CA SER A 238 18.42 -8.85 7.30
C SER A 238 18.49 -9.31 5.83
N PHE A 239 17.73 -8.65 4.95
CA PHE A 239 17.70 -8.92 3.52
C PHE A 239 19.04 -8.63 2.85
N VAL A 240 19.75 -7.56 3.22
CA VAL A 240 21.09 -7.23 2.73
C VAL A 240 22.09 -8.28 3.23
N LYS A 241 21.97 -8.76 4.46
CA LYS A 241 22.80 -9.85 5.00
C LYS A 241 22.56 -11.16 4.25
N GLN A 242 21.30 -11.50 3.97
CA GLN A 242 20.92 -12.69 3.18
C GLN A 242 21.32 -12.56 1.70
N SER A 243 21.10 -11.41 1.08
CA SER A 243 21.46 -11.15 -0.32
C SER A 243 22.96 -11.03 -0.51
N LYS A 244 23.74 -10.54 0.47
CA LYS A 244 25.21 -10.64 0.47
C LYS A 244 25.67 -12.10 0.51
N LYS A 245 25.03 -12.97 1.30
CA LYS A 245 25.31 -14.42 1.34
C LYS A 245 25.05 -15.08 -0.03
N ILE A 246 23.92 -14.76 -0.66
CA ILE A 246 23.56 -15.25 -2.01
C ILE A 246 24.47 -14.64 -3.09
N GLY A 247 24.79 -13.36 -2.98
CA GLY A 247 25.66 -12.61 -3.89
C GLY A 247 27.09 -13.13 -3.87
N LEU A 248 27.63 -13.48 -2.71
CA LEU A 248 28.95 -14.11 -2.57
C LEU A 248 28.99 -15.47 -3.26
N GLN A 249 27.94 -16.28 -3.11
CA GLN A 249 27.81 -17.56 -3.83
C GLN A 249 27.72 -17.37 -5.35
N ARG A 250 26.91 -16.42 -5.84
CA ARG A 250 26.80 -16.11 -7.28
C ARG A 250 28.09 -15.54 -7.85
N MET A 251 28.80 -14.70 -7.10
CA MET A 251 30.10 -14.15 -7.49
C MET A 251 31.18 -15.23 -7.57
N LEU A 252 31.23 -16.17 -6.61
CA LEU A 252 32.14 -17.33 -6.67
C LEU A 252 31.81 -18.23 -7.86
N GLN A 253 30.53 -18.50 -8.14
CA GLN A 253 30.10 -19.24 -9.32
C GLN A 253 30.47 -18.53 -10.63
N TYR A 254 30.31 -17.20 -10.70
CA TYR A 254 30.69 -16.41 -11.86
C TYR A 254 32.21 -16.39 -12.08
N ARG A 255 33.00 -16.25 -11.00
CA ARG A 255 34.46 -16.34 -11.03
C ARG A 255 34.91 -17.70 -11.54
N HIS A 256 34.31 -18.80 -11.08
CA HIS A 256 34.58 -20.14 -11.60
C HIS A 256 34.20 -20.30 -13.07
N ARG A 257 33.04 -19.80 -13.50
CA ARG A 257 32.63 -19.84 -14.92
C ARG A 257 33.56 -19.03 -15.81
N ARG A 258 34.01 -17.86 -15.36
CA ARG A 258 34.96 -16.99 -16.09
C ARG A 258 36.34 -17.64 -16.19
N MET A 259 36.84 -18.25 -15.11
CA MET A 259 38.09 -19.02 -15.13
C MET A 259 38.01 -20.21 -16.10
N ARG A 260 36.90 -20.96 -16.14
CA ARG A 260 36.70 -22.04 -17.11
C ARG A 260 36.69 -21.54 -18.57
N LYS A 261 36.06 -20.39 -18.84
CA LYS A 261 36.06 -19.77 -20.18
C LYS A 261 37.46 -19.31 -20.60
N LEU A 262 38.21 -18.68 -19.70
CA LEU A 262 39.60 -18.27 -19.95
C LEU A 262 40.50 -19.49 -20.22
N PHE A 263 40.34 -20.57 -19.44
CA PHE A 263 41.06 -21.81 -19.65
C PHE A 263 40.72 -22.47 -21.00
N PHE A 264 39.44 -22.43 -21.40
CA PHE A 264 39.00 -22.92 -22.71
C PHE A 264 39.57 -22.08 -23.86
N LEU A 265 39.54 -20.75 -23.75
CA LEU A 265 40.10 -19.83 -24.75
C LEU A 265 41.61 -20.01 -24.91
N TRP A 266 42.34 -20.14 -23.79
CA TRP A 266 43.77 -20.46 -23.80
C TRP A 266 44.05 -21.80 -24.52
N ARG A 267 43.23 -22.82 -24.26
CA ARG A 267 43.33 -24.12 -24.92
C ARG A 267 43.04 -24.03 -26.42
N LEU A 268 42.07 -23.20 -26.82
CA LEU A 268 41.73 -22.92 -28.21
C LEU A 268 42.86 -22.15 -28.91
N GLU A 269 43.47 -21.17 -28.24
CA GLU A 269 44.61 -20.40 -28.75
C GLU A 269 45.83 -21.28 -28.97
N CYS A 270 46.13 -22.18 -28.01
CA CYS A 270 47.16 -23.21 -28.17
C CYS A 270 46.87 -24.12 -29.37
N PHE A 271 45.60 -24.50 -29.59
CA PHE A 271 45.18 -25.31 -30.74
C PHE A 271 45.31 -24.54 -32.07
N VAL A 272 44.88 -23.28 -32.12
CA VAL A 272 44.99 -22.40 -33.30
C VAL A 272 46.45 -22.14 -33.64
N SER A 273 47.31 -21.89 -32.65
CA SER A 273 48.76 -21.73 -32.85
C SER A 273 49.40 -22.98 -33.45
N LYS A 274 49.09 -24.18 -32.91
CA LYS A 274 49.51 -25.46 -33.52
C LYS A 274 48.97 -25.63 -34.95
N ARG A 275 47.73 -25.23 -35.21
CA ARG A 275 47.11 -25.27 -36.55
C ARG A 275 47.77 -24.29 -37.52
N MET A 276 48.13 -23.09 -37.08
CA MET A 276 48.83 -22.08 -37.89
C MET A 276 50.26 -22.52 -38.21
N LYS A 277 50.99 -23.14 -37.27
CA LYS A 277 52.29 -23.78 -37.55
C LYS A 277 52.16 -24.87 -38.63
N ARG A 278 51.14 -25.73 -38.54
CA ARG A 278 50.83 -26.73 -39.57
C ARG A 278 50.42 -26.10 -40.91
N ARG A 279 49.70 -24.97 -40.89
CA ARG A 279 49.25 -24.23 -42.08
C ARG A 279 50.43 -23.58 -42.80
N LYS A 280 51.36 -22.95 -42.08
CA LYS A 280 52.62 -22.42 -42.64
C LYS A 280 53.45 -23.54 -43.28
N LYS A 281 53.61 -24.68 -42.62
CA LYS A 281 54.31 -25.85 -43.19
C LYS A 281 53.63 -26.33 -44.49
N ARG A 282 52.29 -26.38 -44.53
CA ARG A 282 51.53 -26.73 -45.75
C ARG A 282 51.61 -25.66 -46.85
N GLN A 283 51.66 -24.37 -46.49
CA GLN A 283 51.83 -23.28 -47.45
C GLN A 283 53.22 -23.31 -48.09
N ILE A 284 54.26 -23.59 -47.31
CA ILE A 284 55.63 -23.78 -47.84
C ILE A 284 55.66 -24.97 -48.81
N ILE A 285 55.06 -26.11 -48.44
CA ILE A 285 54.95 -27.27 -49.34
C ILE A 285 54.15 -26.93 -50.61
N ARG A 286 53.06 -26.16 -50.49
CA ARG A 286 52.25 -25.74 -51.64
C ARG A 286 53.01 -24.77 -52.55
N ALA A 287 53.67 -23.76 -51.99
CA ALA A 287 54.49 -22.83 -52.74
C ALA A 287 55.63 -23.55 -53.47
N TRP A 288 56.28 -24.51 -52.80
CA TRP A 288 57.28 -25.37 -53.45
C TRP A 288 56.68 -26.21 -54.58
N SER A 289 55.48 -26.77 -54.39
CA SER A 289 54.76 -27.52 -55.44
C SER A 289 54.28 -26.65 -56.60
N GLU A 290 53.91 -25.39 -56.33
CA GLU A 290 53.50 -24.40 -57.34
C GLU A 290 54.70 -23.90 -58.15
N GLU A 291 55.86 -23.72 -57.51
CA GLU A 291 57.09 -23.33 -58.21
C GLU A 291 57.60 -24.45 -59.11
N THR A 292 57.60 -25.69 -58.62
CA THR A 292 57.95 -26.86 -59.45
C THR A 292 56.94 -27.08 -60.58
N ARG A 293 55.63 -26.88 -60.32
CA ARG A 293 54.59 -26.94 -61.36
C ARG A 293 54.74 -25.80 -62.38
N SER A 294 55.04 -24.59 -61.95
CA SER A 294 55.23 -23.42 -62.81
C SER A 294 56.49 -23.54 -63.66
N SER A 295 57.54 -24.16 -63.13
CA SER A 295 58.75 -24.49 -63.89
C SER A 295 58.48 -25.55 -64.96
N ARG A 296 57.72 -26.61 -64.62
CA ARG A 296 57.28 -27.62 -65.61
C ARG A 296 56.33 -27.04 -66.66
N LEU A 297 55.40 -26.17 -66.25
CA LEU A 297 54.49 -25.49 -67.18
C LEU A 297 55.24 -24.51 -68.07
N ARG A 298 56.25 -23.78 -67.59
CA ARG A 298 57.09 -22.92 -68.43
C ARG A 298 57.82 -23.73 -69.51
N ALA A 299 58.41 -24.87 -69.14
CA ALA A 299 59.00 -25.79 -70.11
C ALA A 299 57.96 -26.29 -71.13
N PHE A 300 56.77 -26.71 -70.65
CA PHE A 300 55.68 -27.17 -71.51
C PHE A 300 55.12 -26.06 -72.43
N TYR A 301 55.01 -24.82 -71.95
CA TYR A 301 54.54 -23.67 -72.73
C TYR A 301 55.58 -23.22 -73.75
N GLN A 302 56.87 -23.38 -73.48
CA GLN A 302 57.90 -23.23 -74.51
C GLN A 302 57.69 -24.27 -75.63
N THR A 303 57.44 -25.54 -75.28
CA THR A 303 57.11 -26.60 -76.25
C THR A 303 55.77 -26.37 -76.98
N LEU A 304 54.76 -25.84 -76.30
CA LEU A 304 53.46 -25.51 -76.90
C LEU A 304 53.53 -24.26 -77.78
N SER A 305 54.36 -23.28 -77.43
CA SER A 305 54.55 -22.07 -78.23
C SER A 305 55.20 -22.39 -79.58
N SER A 306 56.10 -23.38 -79.63
CA SER A 306 56.61 -23.93 -80.90
C SER A 306 55.54 -24.67 -81.72
N ILE A 307 54.50 -25.23 -81.07
CA ILE A 307 53.40 -25.95 -81.74
C ILE A 307 52.28 -25.00 -82.19
N LEU A 308 52.01 -23.92 -81.45
CA LEU A 308 50.91 -22.97 -81.65
C LEU A 308 51.20 -21.86 -82.68
N TYR A 309 52.39 -21.85 -83.29
CA TYR A 309 52.65 -21.06 -84.51
C TYR A 309 51.91 -21.61 -85.75
N ASN A 310 51.17 -22.72 -85.62
CA ASN A 310 50.41 -23.33 -86.69
C ASN A 310 48.96 -22.77 -86.75
N LYS A 311 48.67 -21.95 -87.78
CA LYS A 311 47.48 -21.06 -87.90
C LYS A 311 46.11 -21.74 -87.94
N SER A 312 46.01 -23.06 -88.11
CA SER A 312 44.75 -23.76 -88.41
C SER A 312 43.78 -23.91 -87.21
N TRP A 313 44.27 -23.88 -85.97
CA TRP A 313 43.44 -24.22 -84.79
C TRP A 313 42.61 -23.07 -84.21
N ARG A 314 42.90 -21.82 -84.59
CA ARG A 314 42.29 -20.62 -84.01
C ARG A 314 40.87 -20.33 -84.53
N LEU A 315 40.54 -20.79 -85.73
CA LEU A 315 39.25 -20.55 -86.37
C LEU A 315 38.13 -21.50 -85.92
N PHE A 316 38.47 -22.66 -85.35
CA PHE A 316 37.51 -23.67 -84.91
C PHE A 316 36.72 -23.24 -83.66
N TRP A 317 37.37 -22.56 -82.71
CA TRP A 317 36.79 -22.23 -81.40
C TRP A 317 35.78 -21.09 -81.41
N LEU A 318 35.88 -20.16 -82.37
CA LEU A 318 35.02 -18.97 -82.41
C LEU A 318 33.61 -19.26 -82.94
N ARG A 319 33.38 -20.40 -83.61
CA ARG A 319 32.07 -20.77 -84.19
C ARG A 319 31.12 -21.48 -83.20
N ALA A 320 31.59 -21.95 -82.05
CA ALA A 320 30.82 -22.81 -81.14
C ALA A 320 29.88 -22.10 -80.13
N MET A 321 29.78 -20.76 -80.14
CA MET A 321 29.20 -19.98 -79.01
C MET A 321 27.75 -19.43 -79.19
N LYS A 322 26.95 -19.83 -80.18
CA LYS A 322 25.54 -19.37 -80.29
C LYS A 322 24.57 -20.53 -80.64
N ILE A 323 23.71 -20.95 -79.69
CA ILE A 323 22.28 -21.36 -79.84
C ILE A 323 21.73 -21.95 -78.52
N LYS A 324 20.42 -21.73 -78.29
CA LYS A 324 19.57 -22.12 -77.14
C LYS A 324 19.40 -23.64 -77.00
N ARG A 325 19.02 -24.04 -75.78
CA ARG A 325 18.86 -25.39 -75.21
C ARG A 325 18.10 -26.40 -76.09
N CYS A 326 18.79 -27.49 -76.44
CA CYS A 326 18.35 -28.89 -76.34
C CYS A 326 19.64 -29.72 -76.06
N PHE A 327 19.60 -30.65 -75.10
CA PHE A 327 20.81 -31.25 -74.50
C PHE A 327 21.09 -32.66 -75.02
N VAL A 328 22.33 -32.96 -75.47
CA VAL A 328 22.74 -34.35 -75.80
C VAL A 328 24.25 -34.68 -75.57
N SER A 329 25.22 -33.75 -75.41
CA SER A 329 26.65 -34.13 -75.46
C SER A 329 27.55 -33.75 -74.26
N ASN A 330 28.68 -34.46 -74.10
CA ASN A 330 29.68 -34.29 -73.03
C ASN A 330 30.35 -32.90 -72.96
N GLU A 331 30.28 -32.09 -74.02
CA GLU A 331 30.72 -30.69 -73.97
C GLU A 331 29.81 -29.81 -73.10
N GLN A 332 28.52 -30.11 -73.03
CA GLN A 332 27.58 -29.40 -72.16
C GLN A 332 27.90 -29.65 -70.67
N LYS A 333 28.46 -30.82 -70.31
CA LYS A 333 28.99 -31.06 -68.95
C LYS A 333 30.20 -30.16 -68.63
N ARG A 334 31.08 -29.88 -69.59
CA ARG A 334 32.22 -28.95 -69.41
C ARG A 334 31.76 -27.50 -69.27
N ILE A 335 30.73 -27.08 -70.02
CA ILE A 335 30.13 -25.75 -69.89
C ILE A 335 29.47 -25.58 -68.52
N ILE A 336 28.74 -26.59 -68.04
CA ILE A 336 28.14 -26.60 -66.68
C ILE A 336 29.23 -26.57 -65.60
N SER A 337 30.34 -27.28 -65.78
CA SER A 337 31.52 -27.18 -64.90
C SER A 337 32.04 -25.74 -64.85
N GLY A 338 32.16 -25.07 -66.01
CA GLY A 338 32.50 -23.64 -66.10
C GLY A 338 31.54 -22.73 -65.34
N PHE A 339 30.22 -22.93 -65.50
CA PHE A 339 29.19 -22.20 -64.74
C PHE A 339 29.28 -22.47 -63.23
N GLY A 340 29.63 -23.69 -62.82
CA GLY A 340 29.89 -24.05 -61.43
C GLY A 340 31.08 -23.30 -60.83
N HIS A 341 32.16 -23.12 -61.60
CA HIS A 341 33.32 -22.32 -61.21
C HIS A 341 32.97 -20.83 -61.07
N VAL A 342 32.17 -20.28 -62.00
CA VAL A 342 31.71 -18.88 -61.94
C VAL A 342 30.82 -18.63 -60.73
N ARG A 343 29.84 -19.51 -60.44
CA ARG A 343 29.01 -19.41 -59.22
C ARG A 343 29.84 -19.48 -57.95
N ARG A 344 30.86 -20.34 -57.91
CA ARG A 344 31.77 -20.47 -56.77
C ARG A 344 32.64 -19.22 -56.58
N CYS A 345 33.06 -18.56 -57.67
CA CYS A 345 33.74 -17.26 -57.60
C CYS A 345 32.81 -16.14 -57.09
N ILE A 346 31.55 -16.08 -57.57
CA ILE A 346 30.56 -15.09 -57.09
C ILE A 346 30.30 -15.26 -55.59
N ALA A 347 30.13 -16.50 -55.11
CA ALA A 347 29.96 -16.77 -53.68
C ALA A 347 31.20 -16.40 -52.84
N GLN A 348 32.41 -16.58 -53.39
CA GLN A 348 33.63 -16.14 -52.70
C GLN A 348 33.75 -14.62 -52.64
N VAL A 349 33.30 -13.89 -53.68
CA VAL A 349 33.26 -12.42 -53.68
C VAL A 349 32.24 -11.90 -52.68
N SER A 350 31.04 -12.49 -52.60
CA SER A 350 30.03 -12.07 -51.63
C SER A 350 30.47 -12.32 -50.17
N ILE A 351 31.15 -13.44 -49.90
CA ILE A 351 31.74 -13.72 -48.58
C ILE A 351 32.83 -12.70 -48.25
N ARG A 352 33.69 -12.32 -49.22
CA ARG A 352 34.71 -11.29 -49.01
C ARG A 352 34.09 -9.92 -48.73
N GLN A 353 33.02 -9.55 -49.43
CA GLN A 353 32.27 -8.32 -49.17
C GLN A 353 31.61 -8.33 -47.78
N ALA A 354 30.98 -9.43 -47.37
CA ALA A 354 30.41 -9.56 -46.03
C ALA A 354 31.46 -9.45 -44.91
N ILE A 355 32.65 -10.04 -45.12
CA ILE A 355 33.77 -9.91 -44.18
C ILE A 355 34.30 -8.47 -44.15
N ALA A 356 34.38 -7.79 -45.31
CA ALA A 356 34.80 -6.39 -45.37
C ALA A 356 33.81 -5.47 -44.64
N SER A 357 32.50 -5.64 -44.86
CA SER A 357 31.45 -4.89 -44.15
C SER A 357 31.47 -5.15 -42.64
N TRP A 358 31.75 -6.40 -42.21
CA TRP A 358 31.89 -6.71 -40.78
C TRP A 358 33.12 -6.05 -40.16
N LEU A 359 34.27 -6.03 -40.85
CA LEU A 359 35.48 -5.35 -40.38
C LEU A 359 35.29 -3.83 -40.33
N GLU A 360 34.53 -3.25 -41.26
CA GLU A 360 34.16 -1.84 -41.26
C GLU A 360 33.25 -1.49 -40.08
N TYR A 361 32.25 -2.32 -39.80
CA TYR A 361 31.41 -2.20 -38.59
C TYR A 361 32.25 -2.25 -37.29
N VAL A 362 33.20 -3.18 -37.19
CA VAL A 362 34.11 -3.26 -36.02
C VAL A 362 34.98 -2.01 -35.88
N ARG A 363 35.47 -1.45 -36.99
CA ARG A 363 36.22 -0.17 -36.97
C ARG A 363 35.34 1.00 -36.54
N CYS A 364 34.09 1.07 -37.00
CA CYS A 364 33.13 2.10 -36.60
C CYS A 364 32.86 2.05 -35.09
N ASN A 365 32.59 0.86 -34.52
CA ASN A 365 32.40 0.71 -33.07
C ASN A 365 33.64 1.14 -32.27
N GLN A 366 34.86 0.79 -32.73
CA GLN A 366 36.09 1.23 -32.07
C GLN A 366 36.29 2.75 -32.13
N ASN A 367 35.82 3.40 -33.19
CA ASN A 367 35.86 4.86 -33.31
C ASN A 367 34.80 5.55 -32.45
N GLU A 368 33.62 4.93 -32.29
CA GLU A 368 32.59 5.38 -31.35
C GLU A 368 33.08 5.34 -29.90
N ASP A 369 33.69 4.22 -29.48
CA ASP A 369 34.29 4.09 -28.16
C ASP A 369 35.36 5.17 -27.90
N LYS A 370 36.20 5.46 -28.91
CA LYS A 370 37.20 6.55 -28.84
C LYS A 370 36.55 7.93 -28.76
N ALA A 371 35.45 8.16 -29.47
CA ALA A 371 34.72 9.42 -29.45
C ALA A 371 34.04 9.66 -28.09
N ILE A 372 33.48 8.61 -27.48
CA ILE A 372 32.93 8.65 -26.12
C ILE A 372 34.04 9.00 -25.13
N ALA A 373 35.17 8.28 -25.15
CA ALA A 373 36.30 8.56 -24.27
C ALA A 373 36.88 9.98 -24.44
N TRP A 374 36.89 10.50 -25.67
CA TRP A 374 37.32 11.87 -25.94
C TRP A 374 36.34 12.91 -25.39
N ASN A 375 35.02 12.69 -25.53
CA ASN A 375 33.99 13.56 -24.97
C ASN A 375 34.04 13.58 -23.43
N ASP A 376 34.24 12.43 -22.79
CA ASP A 376 34.40 12.34 -21.33
C ASP A 376 35.62 13.15 -20.87
N ARG A 377 36.76 13.02 -21.57
CA ARG A 377 37.97 13.81 -21.29
C ARG A 377 37.72 15.32 -21.48
N LYS A 378 37.00 15.71 -22.52
CA LYS A 378 36.64 17.11 -22.80
C LYS A 378 35.72 17.69 -21.72
N LEU A 379 34.75 16.91 -21.24
CA LEU A 379 33.85 17.29 -20.14
C LEU A 379 34.66 17.52 -18.85
N LEU A 380 35.57 16.59 -18.52
CA LEU A 380 36.46 16.73 -17.35
C LEU A 380 37.34 17.97 -17.43
N CYS A 381 37.96 18.25 -18.58
CA CYS A 381 38.76 19.47 -18.78
C CYS A 381 37.92 20.75 -18.63
N ARG A 382 36.66 20.75 -19.08
CA ARG A 382 35.74 21.88 -18.92
C ARG A 382 35.31 22.09 -17.46
N CYS A 383 35.04 21.01 -16.72
CA CYS A 383 34.77 21.09 -15.28
C CYS A 383 35.97 21.66 -14.52
N PHE A 384 37.17 21.20 -14.85
CA PHE A 384 38.41 21.66 -14.22
C PHE A 384 38.71 23.15 -14.51
N SER A 385 38.45 23.61 -15.74
CA SER A 385 38.65 25.03 -16.10
C SER A 385 37.66 25.96 -15.38
N LEU A 386 36.41 25.53 -15.21
CA LEU A 386 35.40 26.26 -14.44
C LEU A 386 35.74 26.32 -12.96
N TYR A 387 36.23 25.22 -12.38
CA TYR A 387 36.71 25.18 -11.01
C TYR A 387 37.90 26.15 -10.81
N ARG A 388 38.90 26.10 -11.69
CA ARG A 388 40.07 27.00 -11.65
C ARG A 388 39.65 28.47 -11.75
N LYS A 389 38.69 28.80 -12.62
CA LYS A 389 38.17 30.18 -12.75
C LYS A 389 37.52 30.65 -11.44
N ARG A 390 36.70 29.80 -10.82
CA ARG A 390 36.03 30.11 -9.54
C ARG A 390 37.02 30.24 -8.38
N ALA A 391 38.05 29.40 -8.34
CA ALA A 391 39.12 29.49 -7.36
C ALA A 391 39.91 30.80 -7.50
N ASN A 392 40.26 31.19 -8.73
CA ASN A 392 40.94 32.47 -9.00
C ASN A 392 40.09 33.69 -8.58
N GLN A 393 38.79 33.67 -8.86
CA GLN A 393 37.86 34.73 -8.43
C GLN A 393 37.83 34.88 -6.90
N GLN A 394 37.87 33.76 -6.16
CA GLN A 394 37.94 33.82 -4.70
C GLN A 394 39.29 34.34 -4.20
N ILE A 395 40.40 34.01 -4.87
CA ILE A 395 41.73 34.54 -4.55
C ILE A 395 41.76 36.05 -4.76
N GLU A 396 41.19 36.54 -5.87
CA GLU A 396 41.10 37.98 -6.16
C GLU A 396 40.24 38.73 -5.14
N LEU A 397 39.05 38.20 -4.77
CA LEU A 397 38.21 38.75 -3.71
C LEU A 397 38.93 38.82 -2.36
N ARG A 398 39.77 37.83 -2.05
CA ARG A 398 40.58 37.84 -0.82
C ARG A 398 41.74 38.83 -0.89
N ARG A 399 42.35 39.03 -2.06
CA ARG A 399 43.40 40.04 -2.27
C ARG A 399 42.82 41.45 -2.17
N SER A 400 41.67 41.73 -2.79
CA SER A 400 41.02 43.04 -2.68
C SER A 400 40.61 43.36 -1.24
N GLY A 401 40.14 42.36 -0.48
CA GLY A 401 39.87 42.50 0.96
C GLY A 401 41.11 42.94 1.76
N ARG A 402 42.29 42.33 1.51
CA ARG A 402 43.55 42.71 2.17
C ARG A 402 44.06 44.09 1.76
N TYR A 403 43.95 44.44 0.48
CA TYR A 403 44.29 45.79 0.01
C TYR A 403 43.43 46.86 0.68
N ALA A 404 42.13 46.60 0.87
CA ALA A 404 41.25 47.51 1.60
C ALA A 404 41.64 47.64 3.08
N THR A 405 42.11 46.55 3.72
CA THR A 405 42.59 46.60 5.12
C THR A 405 43.90 47.39 5.23
N MET A 406 44.84 47.20 4.30
CA MET A 406 46.07 47.99 4.25
C MET A 406 45.80 49.48 3.97
N GLN A 407 44.89 49.81 3.06
CA GLN A 407 44.50 51.21 2.80
C GLN A 407 43.85 51.87 4.02
N MET A 408 43.04 51.13 4.80
CA MET A 408 42.49 51.62 6.06
C MET A 408 43.59 51.91 7.09
N GLY A 409 44.61 51.04 7.21
CA GLY A 409 45.76 51.29 8.07
C GLY A 409 46.55 52.55 7.67
N TYR A 410 46.77 52.76 6.37
CA TYR A 410 47.41 54.00 5.86
C TYR A 410 46.56 55.25 6.13
N ILE A 411 45.23 55.16 6.07
CA ILE A 411 44.33 56.29 6.38
C ILE A 411 44.36 56.61 7.88
N GLU A 412 44.43 55.59 8.74
CA GLU A 412 44.58 55.76 10.20
C GLU A 412 45.93 56.38 10.57
N GLU A 413 47.00 56.01 9.88
CA GLU A 413 48.34 56.58 10.07
C GLU A 413 48.44 58.03 9.55
N TYR A 414 47.76 58.35 8.44
CA TYR A 414 47.69 59.72 7.89
C TYR A 414 46.83 60.66 8.76
N LEU A 415 45.86 60.13 9.51
CA LEU A 415 45.06 60.90 10.47
C LEU A 415 45.85 61.31 11.72
N GLY A 416 47.04 60.74 11.93
CA GLY A 416 47.92 61.07 13.05
C GLY A 416 48.79 62.32 12.86
N SER A 417 48.92 62.90 11.66
CA SER A 417 50.02 63.85 11.37
C SER A 417 49.68 65.25 10.83
N ILE A 418 48.42 65.66 10.55
CA ILE A 418 48.17 67.01 9.99
C ILE A 418 46.88 67.70 10.52
N ASN A 419 47.06 68.90 11.11
CA ASN A 419 46.12 69.98 11.45
C ASN A 419 44.63 69.62 11.57
N ALA A 420 44.22 69.40 12.82
CA ALA A 420 42.98 68.75 13.25
C ALA A 420 41.66 69.44 12.88
N GLU A 421 41.61 70.74 12.54
CA GLU A 421 40.32 71.43 12.35
C GLU A 421 39.76 71.35 10.92
N ARG A 422 40.58 71.58 9.88
CA ARG A 422 40.13 71.41 8.48
C ARG A 422 39.90 69.94 8.11
N ALA A 423 40.66 69.02 8.70
CA ALA A 423 40.46 67.58 8.52
C ALA A 423 39.16 67.11 9.17
N ARG A 424 38.82 67.59 10.38
CA ARG A 424 37.55 67.28 11.06
C ARG A 424 36.32 67.79 10.28
N ALA A 425 36.36 68.99 9.71
CA ALA A 425 35.26 69.53 8.91
C ALA A 425 35.03 68.72 7.62
N ARG A 426 36.08 68.42 6.85
CA ARG A 426 35.98 67.56 5.66
C ARG A 426 35.61 66.12 6.00
N PHE A 427 36.03 65.62 7.16
CA PHE A 427 35.66 64.30 7.66
C PHE A 427 34.18 64.25 8.07
N GLN A 428 33.64 65.31 8.70
CA GLN A 428 32.22 65.42 9.00
C GLN A 428 31.35 65.51 7.73
N GLU A 429 31.79 66.26 6.72
CA GLU A 429 31.11 66.34 5.43
C GLU A 429 31.13 64.97 4.70
N ARG A 430 32.29 64.29 4.69
CA ARG A 430 32.39 62.90 4.19
C ARG A 430 31.55 61.92 5.01
N LEU A 431 31.43 62.09 6.32
CA LEU A 431 30.57 61.28 7.17
C LEU A 431 29.09 61.51 6.87
N GLN A 432 28.67 62.75 6.60
CA GLN A 432 27.30 63.07 6.19
C GLN A 432 26.98 62.48 4.80
N GLN A 433 27.87 62.66 3.82
CA GLN A 433 27.76 62.02 2.51
C GLN A 433 27.75 60.49 2.61
N ARG A 434 28.53 59.91 3.52
CA ARG A 434 28.53 58.46 3.78
C ARG A 434 27.24 58.01 4.47
N ARG A 435 26.65 58.83 5.35
CA ARG A 435 25.34 58.54 5.98
C ARG A 435 24.22 58.56 4.96
N THR A 436 24.20 59.53 4.03
CA THR A 436 23.21 59.56 2.94
C THR A 436 23.40 58.41 1.96
N MET A 437 24.65 58.08 1.58
CA MET A 437 24.92 56.88 0.77
C MET A 437 24.52 55.59 1.48
N LEU A 438 24.81 55.44 2.78
CA LEU A 438 24.38 54.26 3.56
C LEU A 438 22.86 54.19 3.72
N ALA A 439 22.16 55.33 3.76
CA ALA A 439 20.70 55.36 3.76
C ALA A 439 20.15 54.89 2.40
N ILE A 440 20.71 55.39 1.28
CA ILE A 440 20.37 54.94 -0.07
C ILE A 440 20.67 53.45 -0.25
N ASP A 441 21.81 52.96 0.25
CA ASP A 441 22.18 51.54 0.19
C ASP A 441 21.25 50.67 1.04
N ARG A 442 20.79 51.17 2.20
CA ARG A 442 19.77 50.49 3.03
C ARG A 442 18.42 50.44 2.33
N ASP A 443 18.00 51.54 1.70
CA ASP A 443 16.74 51.58 0.95
C ASP A 443 16.79 50.65 -0.27
N ASN A 444 17.92 50.63 -0.99
CA ASN A 444 18.16 49.66 -2.07
C ASN A 444 18.18 48.21 -1.56
N ALA A 445 18.81 47.94 -0.41
CA ALA A 445 18.80 46.62 0.22
C ALA A 445 17.37 46.20 0.63
N ASN A 446 16.55 47.13 1.14
CA ASN A 446 15.15 46.89 1.48
C ASN A 446 14.31 46.61 0.23
N ILE A 447 14.51 47.37 -0.86
CA ILE A 447 13.84 47.12 -2.16
C ILE A 447 14.20 45.73 -2.70
N ILE A 448 15.48 45.34 -2.63
CA ILE A 448 15.94 44.01 -3.05
C ILE A 448 15.33 42.91 -2.17
N GLN A 449 15.27 43.14 -0.85
CA GLN A 449 14.69 42.19 0.10
C GLN A 449 13.18 42.04 -0.10
N ASP A 450 12.46 43.13 -0.36
CA ASP A 450 11.02 43.10 -0.66
C ASP A 450 10.73 42.48 -2.02
N ALA A 451 11.56 42.73 -3.04
CA ALA A 451 11.48 42.01 -4.31
C ALA A 451 11.72 40.50 -4.14
N ALA A 452 12.67 40.11 -3.28
CA ALA A 452 12.91 38.71 -2.93
C ALA A 452 11.71 38.10 -2.20
N ARG A 453 11.11 38.82 -1.23
CA ARG A 453 9.88 38.38 -0.53
C ARG A 453 8.73 38.18 -1.51
N ARG A 454 8.47 39.13 -2.42
CA ARG A 454 7.42 39.01 -3.45
C ARG A 454 7.67 37.82 -4.37
N ARG A 455 8.92 37.60 -4.82
CA ARG A 455 9.28 36.40 -5.60
C ARG A 455 9.02 35.11 -4.83
N THR A 456 9.37 35.05 -3.55
CA THR A 456 9.09 33.85 -2.72
C THR A 456 7.60 33.64 -2.49
N ALA A 457 6.80 34.70 -2.35
CA ALA A 457 5.35 34.60 -2.21
C ALA A 457 4.69 34.09 -3.50
N ILE A 458 5.07 34.64 -4.66
CA ILE A 458 4.60 34.17 -5.97
C ILE A 458 5.02 32.71 -6.19
N GLN A 459 6.28 32.35 -5.88
CA GLN A 459 6.74 30.97 -6.00
C GLN A 459 5.94 30.01 -5.11
N LYS A 460 5.65 30.39 -3.86
CA LYS A 460 4.81 29.60 -2.96
C LYS A 460 3.40 29.39 -3.51
N GLN A 461 2.81 30.42 -4.12
CA GLN A 461 1.49 30.33 -4.74
C GLN A 461 1.50 29.40 -5.96
N VAL A 462 2.48 29.56 -6.85
CA VAL A 462 2.67 28.67 -8.02
C VAL A 462 2.90 27.22 -7.58
N ASP A 463 3.70 26.99 -6.53
CA ASP A 463 3.94 25.67 -5.97
C ASP A 463 2.65 25.06 -5.36
N ALA A 464 1.83 25.87 -4.68
CA ALA A 464 0.55 25.43 -4.13
C ALA A 464 -0.44 25.04 -5.24
N ASP A 465 -0.56 25.85 -6.29
CA ASP A 465 -1.41 25.58 -7.45
C ASP A 465 -0.96 24.31 -8.19
N LEU A 466 0.36 24.14 -8.35
CA LEU A 466 0.94 22.93 -8.94
C LEU A 466 0.63 21.69 -8.10
N VAL A 467 0.71 21.78 -6.76
CA VAL A 467 0.33 20.69 -5.86
C VAL A 467 -1.16 20.37 -6.00
N GLY A 468 -2.03 21.38 -6.04
CA GLY A 468 -3.47 21.21 -6.26
C GLY A 468 -3.78 20.52 -7.59
N TRP A 469 -3.15 20.96 -8.68
CA TRP A 469 -3.27 20.34 -9.99
C TRP A 469 -2.80 18.87 -9.99
N GLN A 470 -1.66 18.58 -9.36
CA GLN A 470 -1.14 17.20 -9.22
C GLN A 470 -2.09 16.30 -8.42
N GLN A 471 -2.72 16.82 -7.37
CA GLN A 471 -3.73 16.09 -6.59
C GLN A 471 -4.96 15.76 -7.43
N ASN A 472 -5.47 16.72 -8.20
CA ASN A 472 -6.63 16.51 -9.08
C ASN A 472 -6.32 15.50 -10.19
N GLN A 473 -5.16 15.63 -10.86
CA GLN A 473 -4.68 14.64 -11.83
C GLN A 473 -4.53 13.24 -11.23
N ARG A 474 -4.11 13.14 -9.95
CA ARG A 474 -4.06 11.87 -9.24
C ARG A 474 -5.45 11.30 -8.99
N LYS A 475 -6.42 12.12 -8.54
CA LYS A 475 -7.81 11.69 -8.34
C LYS A 475 -8.41 11.15 -9.65
N LEU A 476 -8.22 11.85 -10.76
CA LEU A 476 -8.70 11.42 -12.08
C LEU A 476 -8.09 10.10 -12.53
N ARG A 477 -6.76 9.93 -12.40
CA ARG A 477 -6.10 8.65 -12.71
C ARG A 477 -6.60 7.51 -11.85
N LEU A 478 -6.75 7.72 -10.53
CA LEU A 478 -7.29 6.69 -9.64
C LEU A 478 -8.72 6.29 -10.01
N LYS A 479 -9.56 7.26 -10.39
CA LYS A 479 -10.94 7.00 -10.85
C LYS A 479 -10.95 6.21 -12.17
N SER A 480 -10.08 6.56 -13.12
CA SER A 480 -9.92 5.83 -14.38
C SER A 480 -9.38 4.41 -14.17
N ASP A 481 -8.36 4.24 -13.33
CA ASP A 481 -7.79 2.94 -13.00
C ASP A 481 -8.82 2.04 -12.30
N LEU A 482 -9.62 2.58 -11.37
CA LEU A 482 -10.70 1.85 -10.70
C LEU A 482 -11.80 1.43 -11.67
N ARG A 483 -12.21 2.31 -12.59
CA ARG A 483 -13.18 1.97 -13.65
C ARG A 483 -12.65 0.82 -14.50
N ARG A 484 -11.46 0.97 -15.07
CA ARG A 484 -10.81 -0.07 -15.88
C ARG A 484 -10.70 -1.40 -15.14
N LEU A 485 -10.36 -1.36 -13.85
CA LEU A 485 -10.21 -2.54 -13.02
C LEU A 485 -11.57 -3.20 -12.72
N ASN A 486 -12.63 -2.42 -12.53
CA ASN A 486 -14.00 -2.93 -12.46
C ASN A 486 -14.44 -3.53 -13.80
N ASP A 487 -14.18 -2.88 -14.93
CA ASP A 487 -14.57 -3.40 -16.25
C ASP A 487 -13.89 -4.75 -16.54
N LEU A 488 -12.59 -4.86 -16.21
CA LEU A 488 -11.83 -6.11 -16.31
C LEU A 488 -12.36 -7.19 -15.36
N PHE A 489 -12.82 -6.80 -14.18
CA PHE A 489 -13.41 -7.72 -13.21
C PHE A 489 -14.76 -8.23 -13.69
N GLU A 490 -15.68 -7.36 -14.08
CA GLU A 490 -17.00 -7.73 -14.57
C GLU A 490 -16.90 -8.57 -15.84
N SER A 491 -16.02 -8.22 -16.78
CA SER A 491 -15.78 -9.04 -17.98
C SER A 491 -15.30 -10.46 -17.66
N LYS A 492 -14.30 -10.60 -16.77
CA LYS A 492 -13.82 -11.92 -16.35
C LYS A 492 -14.85 -12.69 -15.55
N TRP A 493 -15.61 -11.98 -14.71
CA TRP A 493 -16.61 -12.59 -13.87
C TRP A 493 -17.80 -13.08 -14.69
N ALA A 494 -18.23 -12.33 -15.70
CA ALA A 494 -19.29 -12.74 -16.62
C ALA A 494 -18.99 -14.09 -17.28
N THR A 495 -17.75 -14.29 -17.76
CA THR A 495 -17.31 -15.58 -18.31
C THR A 495 -17.37 -16.69 -17.26
N LYS A 496 -16.80 -16.44 -16.07
CA LYS A 496 -16.79 -17.44 -14.98
C LYS A 496 -18.21 -17.79 -14.50
N GLN A 497 -19.09 -16.79 -14.44
CA GLN A 497 -20.49 -16.96 -14.06
C GLN A 497 -21.24 -17.80 -15.10
N ALA A 498 -21.05 -17.52 -16.40
CA ALA A 498 -21.64 -18.32 -17.47
C ALA A 498 -21.16 -19.78 -17.43
N GLU A 499 -19.86 -20.02 -17.25
CA GLU A 499 -19.29 -21.36 -17.10
C GLU A 499 -19.86 -22.10 -15.88
N ALA A 500 -19.93 -21.43 -14.73
CA ALA A 500 -20.45 -22.02 -13.50
C ALA A 500 -21.95 -22.34 -13.59
N LEU A 501 -22.75 -21.45 -14.19
CA LEU A 501 -24.17 -21.68 -14.43
C LEU A 501 -24.40 -22.85 -15.38
N SER A 502 -23.66 -22.92 -16.49
CA SER A 502 -23.74 -24.04 -17.43
C SER A 502 -23.40 -25.38 -16.76
N ALA A 503 -22.32 -25.41 -15.96
CA ALA A 503 -21.95 -26.61 -15.21
C ALA A 503 -23.03 -27.03 -14.20
N SER A 504 -23.65 -26.06 -13.51
CA SER A 504 -24.73 -26.35 -12.57
C SER A 504 -26.01 -26.81 -13.23
N GLU A 505 -26.36 -26.28 -14.41
CA GLU A 505 -27.52 -26.75 -15.16
C GLU A 505 -27.33 -28.22 -15.56
N GLU A 506 -26.13 -28.62 -15.98
CA GLU A 506 -25.80 -30.03 -16.25
C GLU A 506 -25.88 -30.91 -14.99
N GLU A 507 -25.36 -30.44 -13.86
CA GLU A 507 -25.41 -31.17 -12.59
C GLU A 507 -26.85 -31.33 -12.07
N ILE A 508 -27.66 -30.26 -12.13
CA ILE A 508 -29.07 -30.30 -11.74
C ILE A 508 -29.83 -31.26 -12.64
N ASN A 509 -29.62 -31.22 -13.96
CA ASN A 509 -30.29 -32.15 -14.88
C ASN A 509 -29.92 -33.61 -14.59
N LYS A 510 -28.65 -33.89 -14.27
CA LYS A 510 -28.20 -35.23 -13.84
C LYS A 510 -28.83 -35.65 -12.51
N TRP A 511 -28.89 -34.74 -11.54
CA TRP A 511 -29.47 -35.00 -10.23
C TRP A 511 -30.98 -35.23 -10.30
N VAL A 512 -31.71 -34.43 -11.08
CA VAL A 512 -33.16 -34.58 -11.30
C VAL A 512 -33.49 -35.93 -11.94
N ALA A 513 -32.57 -36.48 -12.75
CA ALA A 513 -32.70 -37.80 -13.35
C ALA A 513 -32.29 -38.96 -12.41
N SER A 514 -31.69 -38.67 -11.25
CA SER A 514 -31.21 -39.68 -10.30
C SER A 514 -32.33 -40.23 -9.41
N GLU A 515 -32.13 -41.45 -8.89
CA GLU A 515 -33.04 -42.07 -7.91
C GLU A 515 -33.11 -41.26 -6.60
N GLU A 516 -32.01 -40.62 -6.19
CA GLU A 516 -31.95 -39.79 -4.99
C GLU A 516 -32.98 -38.64 -5.01
N PHE A 517 -33.18 -38.02 -6.17
CA PHE A 517 -34.17 -36.95 -6.33
C PHE A 517 -35.60 -37.47 -6.23
N VAL A 518 -35.87 -38.65 -6.78
CA VAL A 518 -37.18 -39.31 -6.69
C VAL A 518 -37.48 -39.65 -5.22
N ASP A 519 -36.51 -40.18 -4.49
CA ASP A 519 -36.64 -40.48 -3.07
C ASP A 519 -36.87 -39.22 -2.22
N LEU A 520 -36.16 -38.12 -2.53
CA LEU A 520 -36.40 -36.83 -1.89
C LEU A 520 -37.82 -36.32 -2.13
N CYS A 521 -38.29 -36.38 -3.38
CA CYS A 521 -39.65 -35.96 -3.75
C CYS A 521 -40.71 -36.80 -3.05
N THR A 522 -40.56 -38.13 -3.00
CA THR A 522 -41.52 -39.01 -2.32
C THR A 522 -41.54 -38.80 -0.80
N LYS A 523 -40.39 -38.52 -0.19
CA LYS A 523 -40.30 -38.13 1.22
C LYS A 523 -41.02 -36.81 1.49
N LYS A 524 -40.75 -35.78 0.69
CA LYS A 524 -41.39 -34.46 0.80
C LYS A 524 -42.88 -34.49 0.51
N GLU A 525 -43.33 -35.31 -0.45
CA GLU A 525 -44.75 -35.58 -0.70
C GLU A 525 -45.42 -36.14 0.55
N LYS A 526 -44.81 -37.15 1.20
CA LYS A 526 -45.34 -37.73 2.45
C LYS A 526 -45.36 -36.71 3.59
N GLU A 527 -44.34 -35.87 3.73
CA GLU A 527 -44.28 -34.81 4.74
C GLU A 527 -45.41 -33.78 4.53
N MET A 528 -45.59 -33.32 3.29
CA MET A 528 -46.61 -32.33 2.94
C MET A 528 -48.03 -32.89 3.10
N MET A 529 -48.29 -34.13 2.67
CA MET A 529 -49.57 -34.81 2.89
C MET A 529 -49.90 -34.91 4.39
N ARG A 530 -48.91 -35.27 5.23
CA ARG A 530 -49.11 -35.32 6.69
C ARG A 530 -49.44 -33.95 7.26
N ALA A 531 -48.73 -32.90 6.82
CA ALA A 531 -48.96 -31.54 7.30
C ALA A 531 -50.40 -31.07 7.01
N ILE A 532 -50.91 -31.36 5.81
CA ILE A 532 -52.28 -31.01 5.40
C ILE A 532 -53.32 -31.89 6.13
N SER A 533 -53.09 -33.21 6.23
CA SER A 533 -54.09 -34.14 6.79
C SER A 533 -54.22 -34.10 8.31
N LEU A 534 -53.17 -33.73 9.05
CA LEU A 534 -53.20 -33.77 10.52
C LEU A 534 -53.81 -32.52 11.16
N GLY A 535 -54.29 -31.53 10.38
CA GLY A 535 -54.74 -30.24 10.92
C GLY A 535 -53.69 -29.73 11.88
N SER A 536 -52.48 -29.50 11.35
CA SER A 536 -51.24 -29.38 12.12
C SER A 536 -51.44 -28.64 13.44
N GLY A 537 -50.98 -29.23 14.55
CA GLY A 537 -50.59 -28.43 15.72
C GLY A 537 -49.43 -27.55 15.30
N VAL A 538 -49.73 -26.47 14.57
CA VAL A 538 -48.76 -25.53 14.05
C VAL A 538 -48.11 -24.88 15.26
N ARG A 539 -46.78 -24.81 15.25
CA ARG A 539 -46.08 -23.95 16.22
C ARG A 539 -46.59 -22.53 15.99
N ASN A 540 -47.05 -21.82 17.02
CA ASN A 540 -47.60 -20.45 16.91
C ASN A 540 -46.80 -19.54 15.94
N ASP A 541 -45.48 -19.69 15.89
CA ASP A 541 -44.59 -18.93 15.01
C ASP A 541 -44.84 -19.15 13.51
N GLN A 542 -45.16 -20.38 13.09
CA GLN A 542 -45.47 -20.71 11.71
C GLN A 542 -46.84 -20.15 11.30
N GLU A 543 -47.87 -20.29 12.15
CA GLU A 543 -49.19 -19.69 11.93
C GLU A 543 -49.10 -18.18 11.82
N ASN A 544 -48.37 -17.53 12.74
CA ASN A 544 -48.15 -16.09 12.71
C ASN A 544 -47.43 -15.63 11.43
N THR A 545 -46.48 -16.42 10.92
CA THR A 545 -45.70 -16.06 9.74
C THR A 545 -46.49 -16.24 8.44
N ILE A 546 -47.24 -17.35 8.32
CA ILE A 546 -48.09 -17.65 7.16
C ILE A 546 -49.26 -16.67 7.05
N ASN A 547 -49.65 -16.02 8.16
CA ASN A 547 -50.62 -14.93 8.23
C ASN A 547 -50.01 -13.52 8.12
N ASN A 548 -48.68 -13.38 8.16
CA ASN A 548 -48.03 -12.07 8.19
C ASN A 548 -47.98 -11.46 6.76
N PRO A 549 -48.66 -10.33 6.51
CA PRO A 549 -48.72 -9.71 5.18
C PRO A 549 -47.34 -9.35 4.62
N SER A 550 -46.39 -8.94 5.47
CA SER A 550 -45.04 -8.58 5.02
C SER A 550 -44.21 -9.79 4.61
N ALA A 551 -44.33 -10.91 5.33
CA ALA A 551 -43.66 -12.16 4.96
C ALA A 551 -44.25 -12.74 3.66
N ILE A 552 -45.57 -12.67 3.50
CA ILE A 552 -46.26 -13.08 2.27
C ILE A 552 -45.81 -12.22 1.09
N ALA A 553 -45.83 -10.89 1.23
CA ALA A 553 -45.40 -9.96 0.18
C ALA A 553 -43.94 -10.18 -0.23
N TYR A 554 -43.05 -10.42 0.75
CA TYR A 554 -41.67 -10.79 0.46
C TYR A 554 -41.57 -12.12 -0.29
N SER A 555 -42.35 -13.13 0.09
CA SER A 555 -42.35 -14.42 -0.59
C SER A 555 -42.79 -14.30 -2.05
N ILE A 556 -43.77 -13.45 -2.34
CA ILE A 556 -44.22 -13.17 -3.71
C ILE A 556 -43.11 -12.46 -4.49
N LEU A 557 -42.47 -11.46 -3.90
CA LEU A 557 -41.30 -10.80 -4.48
C LEU A 557 -40.18 -11.81 -4.79
N ASP A 558 -39.84 -12.70 -3.85
CA ASP A 558 -38.83 -13.76 -4.04
C ASP A 558 -39.18 -14.70 -5.21
N GLY A 559 -40.47 -15.05 -5.37
CA GLY A 559 -40.93 -15.82 -6.52
C GLY A 559 -40.71 -15.12 -7.87
N HIS A 560 -40.95 -13.80 -7.93
CA HIS A 560 -40.68 -13.01 -9.13
C HIS A 560 -39.19 -12.83 -9.40
N LEU A 561 -38.37 -12.62 -8.37
CA LEU A 561 -36.90 -12.58 -8.48
C LEU A 561 -36.36 -13.90 -9.03
N ALA A 562 -36.88 -15.03 -8.55
CA ALA A 562 -36.51 -16.35 -9.05
C ALA A 562 -36.92 -16.57 -10.51
N GLY A 563 -38.11 -16.10 -10.91
CA GLY A 563 -38.52 -16.10 -12.32
C GLY A 563 -37.57 -15.31 -13.23
N ALA A 564 -37.01 -14.21 -12.73
CA ALA A 564 -35.97 -13.42 -13.40
C ALA A 564 -34.55 -14.01 -13.23
N LYS A 565 -34.41 -15.18 -12.59
CA LYS A 565 -33.13 -15.85 -12.30
C LYS A 565 -32.18 -15.05 -11.40
N ILE A 566 -32.72 -14.23 -10.51
CA ILE A 566 -31.98 -13.34 -9.59
C ILE A 566 -32.15 -13.79 -8.15
N CYS A 567 -31.04 -13.99 -7.44
CA CYS A 567 -31.09 -14.38 -6.03
C CYS A 567 -31.39 -13.18 -5.12
N ALA A 568 -31.97 -13.43 -3.95
CA ALA A 568 -32.31 -12.35 -3.02
C ALA A 568 -31.09 -11.56 -2.53
N ASP A 569 -29.93 -12.21 -2.39
CA ASP A 569 -28.65 -11.53 -2.03
C ASP A 569 -28.26 -10.48 -3.09
N GLU A 570 -28.51 -10.77 -4.36
CA GLU A 570 -28.19 -9.88 -5.48
C GLU A 570 -29.13 -8.67 -5.50
N PHE A 571 -30.42 -8.91 -5.32
CA PHE A 571 -31.43 -7.87 -5.21
C PHE A 571 -31.19 -6.94 -4.01
N LEU A 572 -30.89 -7.50 -2.83
CA LEU A 572 -30.58 -6.72 -1.62
C LEU A 572 -29.34 -5.83 -1.81
N HIS A 573 -28.37 -6.25 -2.64
CA HIS A 573 -27.16 -5.48 -2.90
C HIS A 573 -27.42 -4.24 -3.80
N CYS A 574 -28.58 -4.13 -4.45
CA CYS A 574 -28.95 -2.96 -5.23
C CYS A 574 -29.21 -1.73 -4.36
N PHE A 575 -29.54 -1.91 -3.08
CA PHE A 575 -29.84 -0.80 -2.17
C PHE A 575 -28.55 -0.21 -1.58
N MET A 576 -28.41 1.12 -1.67
CA MET A 576 -27.29 1.87 -1.06
C MET A 576 -27.67 2.53 0.27
N THR A 577 -28.96 2.55 0.60
CA THR A 577 -29.54 3.17 1.79
C THR A 577 -30.24 2.09 2.64
N ASP A 578 -30.28 2.32 3.95
CA ASP A 578 -30.97 1.41 4.88
C ASP A 578 -32.50 1.53 4.80
N THR A 579 -32.99 2.61 4.20
CA THR A 579 -34.40 2.92 3.96
C THR A 579 -34.73 2.76 2.48
N ILE A 580 -35.83 2.06 2.20
CA ILE A 580 -36.30 1.74 0.85
C ILE A 580 -37.71 2.33 0.65
N ASP A 581 -37.79 3.32 -0.22
CA ASP A 581 -39.06 3.89 -0.66
C ASP A 581 -39.56 3.19 -1.94
N LEU A 582 -40.77 3.51 -2.39
CA LEU A 582 -41.35 2.92 -3.60
C LEU A 582 -40.45 3.13 -4.83
N ASP A 583 -39.90 4.33 -5.02
CA ASP A 583 -39.01 4.65 -6.14
C ASP A 583 -37.71 3.85 -6.09
N HIS A 584 -37.16 3.66 -4.88
CA HIS A 584 -35.97 2.83 -4.67
C HIS A 584 -36.25 1.36 -5.00
N LEU A 585 -37.42 0.84 -4.60
CA LEU A 585 -37.85 -0.52 -4.92
C LEU A 585 -38.03 -0.72 -6.43
N GLN A 586 -38.73 0.22 -7.10
CA GLN A 586 -38.93 0.18 -8.54
C GLN A 586 -37.59 0.22 -9.30
N THR A 587 -36.69 1.14 -8.92
CA THR A 587 -35.36 1.26 -9.53
C THR A 587 -34.55 -0.03 -9.37
N ALA A 588 -34.63 -0.68 -8.20
CA ALA A 588 -33.94 -1.95 -7.97
C ALA A 588 -34.51 -3.09 -8.84
N LEU A 589 -35.84 -3.16 -8.98
CA LEU A 589 -36.53 -4.14 -9.84
C LEU A 589 -36.18 -3.93 -11.32
N ASP A 590 -36.17 -2.68 -11.78
CA ASP A 590 -35.80 -2.31 -13.16
C ASP A 590 -34.33 -2.64 -13.44
N THR A 591 -33.43 -2.35 -12.49
CA THR A 591 -32.01 -2.70 -12.59
C THR A 591 -31.81 -4.22 -12.65
N CYS A 592 -32.64 -4.96 -11.92
CA CYS A 592 -32.70 -6.41 -11.94
C CYS A 592 -33.49 -6.98 -13.14
N THR A 593 -34.01 -6.14 -14.05
CA THR A 593 -34.80 -6.61 -15.22
C THR A 593 -36.00 -7.49 -14.84
N VAL A 594 -36.58 -7.28 -13.66
CA VAL A 594 -37.75 -8.04 -13.18
C VAL A 594 -39.01 -7.38 -13.74
N ALA A 595 -39.72 -8.06 -14.64
CA ALA A 595 -40.92 -7.52 -15.27
C ALA A 595 -42.13 -7.64 -14.32
N LEU A 596 -42.49 -6.54 -13.65
CA LEU A 596 -43.69 -6.40 -12.82
C LEU A 596 -44.53 -5.22 -13.30
N SER A 597 -45.86 -5.34 -13.22
CA SER A 597 -46.73 -4.18 -13.42
C SER A 597 -46.58 -3.20 -12.26
N THR A 598 -46.85 -1.92 -12.51
CA THR A 598 -46.85 -0.88 -11.46
C THR A 598 -47.81 -1.22 -10.32
N GLU A 599 -48.95 -1.84 -10.63
CA GLU A 599 -49.92 -2.34 -9.64
C GLU A 599 -49.34 -3.45 -8.76
N GLN A 600 -48.61 -4.40 -9.34
CA GLN A 600 -47.94 -5.47 -8.58
C GLN A 600 -46.84 -4.93 -7.67
N VAL A 601 -46.05 -3.95 -8.15
CA VAL A 601 -45.02 -3.31 -7.32
C VAL A 601 -45.65 -2.56 -6.15
N LEU A 602 -46.75 -1.85 -6.39
CA LEU A 602 -47.51 -1.17 -5.34
C LEU A 602 -48.09 -2.16 -4.32
N GLU A 603 -48.62 -3.30 -4.77
CA GLU A 603 -49.16 -4.34 -3.89
C GLU A 603 -48.05 -4.93 -3.00
N ILE A 604 -46.91 -5.29 -3.59
CA ILE A 604 -45.74 -5.81 -2.86
C ILE A 604 -45.23 -4.76 -1.87
N PHE A 605 -45.09 -3.50 -2.30
CA PHE A 605 -44.61 -2.42 -1.43
C PHE A 605 -45.54 -2.16 -0.24
N ASN A 606 -46.85 -2.12 -0.48
CA ASN A 606 -47.85 -1.94 0.57
C ASN A 606 -47.87 -3.14 1.54
N GLY A 607 -47.71 -4.36 1.03
CA GLY A 607 -47.59 -5.56 1.87
C GLY A 607 -46.34 -5.54 2.75
N LEU A 608 -45.19 -5.15 2.21
CA LEU A 608 -43.92 -5.05 2.94
C LEU A 608 -43.92 -3.92 3.99
N SER A 609 -44.64 -2.83 3.75
CA SER A 609 -44.72 -1.67 4.65
C SER A 609 -45.83 -1.77 5.70
N SER A 610 -46.70 -2.79 5.64
CA SER A 610 -47.89 -2.94 6.50
C SER A 610 -47.61 -3.06 8.00
N THR A 611 -46.36 -3.35 8.39
CA THR A 611 -45.93 -3.58 9.78
C THR A 611 -45.12 -2.40 10.37
N LEU A 612 -44.92 -1.32 9.61
CA LEU A 612 -44.04 -0.22 10.00
C LEU A 612 -44.80 1.00 10.53
N VAL A 613 -44.26 1.60 11.59
CA VAL A 613 -44.74 2.84 12.20
C VAL A 613 -44.57 3.96 11.17
N GLU A 614 -45.65 4.70 10.88
CA GLU A 614 -45.67 5.87 10.00
C GLU A 614 -44.82 7.01 10.58
N SER A 615 -43.50 6.93 10.48
CA SER A 615 -42.64 8.07 10.78
C SER A 615 -42.72 9.05 9.61
N HIS A 616 -43.42 10.17 9.82
CA HIS A 616 -43.48 11.33 8.90
C HIS A 616 -44.21 11.14 7.55
N ASN A 617 -45.39 10.51 7.54
CA ASN A 617 -46.28 10.41 6.36
C ASN A 617 -45.69 9.73 5.11
N GLN A 618 -44.51 9.12 5.19
CA GLN A 618 -43.93 8.31 4.11
C GLN A 618 -43.81 6.86 4.57
N LYS A 619 -44.41 5.96 3.81
CA LYS A 619 -44.18 4.52 3.97
C LYS A 619 -42.78 4.21 3.48
N VAL A 620 -41.95 3.64 4.34
CA VAL A 620 -40.56 3.29 4.05
C VAL A 620 -40.32 1.89 4.58
N ILE A 621 -39.56 1.06 3.86
CA ILE A 621 -39.17 -0.29 4.29
C ILE A 621 -37.72 -0.25 4.77
N LEU A 622 -37.44 -0.75 5.98
CA LEU A 622 -36.05 -0.89 6.43
C LEU A 622 -35.41 -2.14 5.83
N LEU A 623 -34.17 -2.02 5.37
CA LEU A 623 -33.40 -3.12 4.79
C LEU A 623 -33.22 -4.31 5.76
N LYS A 624 -33.15 -4.01 7.06
CA LYS A 624 -33.11 -5.03 8.13
C LYS A 624 -34.39 -5.85 8.19
N ASP A 625 -35.55 -5.20 8.03
CA ASP A 625 -36.84 -5.89 8.04
C ASP A 625 -37.03 -6.73 6.79
N LEU A 626 -36.57 -6.26 5.62
CA LEU A 626 -36.56 -7.06 4.41
C LEU A 626 -35.74 -8.36 4.59
N SER A 627 -34.60 -8.27 5.28
CA SER A 627 -33.76 -9.42 5.61
C SER A 627 -34.45 -10.38 6.59
N LYS A 628 -35.19 -9.84 7.57
CA LYS A 628 -35.99 -10.63 8.50
C LYS A 628 -37.16 -11.33 7.80
N TYR A 629 -37.88 -10.65 6.91
CA TYR A 629 -38.98 -11.25 6.14
C TYR A 629 -38.49 -12.35 5.20
N ARG A 630 -37.28 -12.22 4.68
CA ARG A 630 -36.62 -13.31 3.94
C ARG A 630 -36.43 -14.55 4.78
N GLU A 631 -35.87 -14.42 5.98
CA GLU A 631 -35.63 -15.55 6.88
C GLU A 631 -36.94 -16.25 7.22
N LEU A 632 -37.96 -15.46 7.61
CA LEU A 632 -39.30 -15.95 7.93
C LEU A 632 -39.98 -16.64 6.73
N SER A 633 -39.92 -16.03 5.55
CA SER A 633 -40.47 -16.62 4.32
C SER A 633 -39.79 -17.93 3.96
N ASN A 634 -38.46 -17.99 4.03
CA ASN A 634 -37.68 -19.18 3.67
C ASN A 634 -37.89 -20.34 4.65
N GLU A 635 -38.14 -20.05 5.93
CA GLU A 635 -38.38 -21.07 6.95
C GLU A 635 -39.82 -21.61 6.92
N TYR A 636 -40.83 -20.73 6.78
CA TYR A 636 -42.22 -21.08 7.04
C TYR A 636 -43.16 -21.06 5.82
N ILE A 637 -42.87 -20.27 4.78
CA ILE A 637 -43.76 -20.12 3.60
C ILE A 637 -43.30 -21.05 2.47
N ALA A 638 -42.06 -20.88 2.01
CA ALA A 638 -41.46 -21.72 0.98
C ALA A 638 -39.95 -21.46 0.91
N PRO A 639 -39.15 -22.46 0.51
CA PRO A 639 -37.72 -22.24 0.30
C PRO A 639 -37.45 -21.12 -0.73
N GLU A 640 -36.34 -20.42 -0.54
CA GLU A 640 -35.89 -19.30 -1.38
C GLU A 640 -35.94 -19.69 -2.86
N GLY A 641 -36.62 -18.86 -3.64
CA GLY A 641 -36.84 -19.01 -5.08
C GLY A 641 -37.73 -20.16 -5.53
N ALA A 642 -38.46 -20.80 -4.60
CA ALA A 642 -39.49 -21.76 -4.96
C ALA A 642 -40.69 -21.07 -5.62
N PRO A 643 -41.25 -21.62 -6.72
CA PRO A 643 -42.37 -21.01 -7.43
C PRO A 643 -43.69 -21.09 -6.67
N TRP A 644 -43.91 -22.16 -5.89
CA TRP A 644 -45.11 -22.32 -5.07
C TRP A 644 -44.89 -21.82 -3.65
N LYS A 645 -45.72 -20.86 -3.25
CA LYS A 645 -45.75 -20.27 -1.90
C LYS A 645 -47.00 -20.73 -1.15
N MET A 646 -46.83 -21.09 0.12
CA MET A 646 -47.92 -21.53 0.99
C MET A 646 -48.22 -20.44 2.03
N TYR A 647 -49.39 -19.83 1.94
CA TYR A 647 -49.82 -18.79 2.88
C TYR A 647 -51.34 -18.79 3.06
N VAL A 648 -51.84 -18.06 4.06
CA VAL A 648 -53.29 -17.92 4.27
C VAL A 648 -53.80 -16.73 3.47
N CYS A 649 -54.89 -16.94 2.72
CA CYS A 649 -55.52 -15.88 1.97
C CYS A 649 -56.17 -14.85 2.90
N PRO A 650 -55.81 -13.55 2.86
CA PRO A 650 -56.43 -12.57 3.76
C PRO A 650 -57.94 -12.45 3.61
N SER A 651 -58.48 -12.66 2.39
CA SER A 651 -59.91 -12.50 2.09
C SER A 651 -60.75 -13.72 2.46
N LYS A 652 -60.21 -14.94 2.30
CA LYS A 652 -60.94 -16.20 2.57
C LYS A 652 -60.59 -16.85 3.90
N GLN A 653 -59.48 -16.46 4.53
CA GLN A 653 -58.94 -17.07 5.76
C GLN A 653 -58.70 -18.59 5.62
N GLU A 654 -58.37 -19.03 4.41
CA GLU A 654 -58.05 -20.42 4.08
C GLU A 654 -56.60 -20.52 3.59
N LEU A 655 -55.96 -21.67 3.85
CA LEU A 655 -54.62 -21.96 3.34
C LEU A 655 -54.68 -22.09 1.80
N LEU A 656 -53.73 -21.45 1.12
CA LEU A 656 -53.60 -21.55 -0.33
C LEU A 656 -52.16 -21.85 -0.74
N PHE A 657 -52.03 -22.51 -1.88
CA PHE A 657 -50.79 -22.63 -2.63
C PHE A 657 -50.85 -21.72 -3.85
N HIS A 658 -49.97 -20.73 -3.90
CA HIS A 658 -49.87 -19.78 -5.01
C HIS A 658 -48.59 -20.04 -5.79
N CYS A 659 -48.72 -20.41 -7.06
CA CYS A 659 -47.62 -20.38 -8.00
C CYS A 659 -47.43 -18.95 -8.48
N VAL A 660 -46.37 -18.28 -8.03
CA VAL A 660 -46.11 -16.87 -8.35
C VAL A 660 -45.82 -16.67 -9.84
N VAL A 661 -45.21 -17.67 -10.49
CA VAL A 661 -44.80 -17.62 -11.90
C VAL A 661 -46.01 -17.71 -12.85
N THR A 662 -46.94 -18.63 -12.58
CA THR A 662 -48.14 -18.83 -13.42
C THR A 662 -49.37 -18.09 -12.90
N ASN A 663 -49.26 -17.48 -11.71
CA ASN A 663 -50.34 -16.91 -10.94
C ASN A 663 -51.49 -17.88 -10.61
N GLU A 664 -51.23 -19.19 -10.65
CA GLU A 664 -52.19 -20.24 -10.30
C GLU A 664 -52.37 -20.30 -8.77
N LYS A 665 -53.61 -20.35 -8.28
CA LYS A 665 -53.94 -20.45 -6.86
C LYS A 665 -54.77 -21.71 -6.60
N ILE A 666 -54.33 -22.52 -5.65
CA ILE A 666 -55.01 -23.76 -5.23
C ILE A 666 -55.35 -23.62 -3.76
N PHE A 667 -56.64 -23.61 -3.44
CA PHE A 667 -57.11 -23.56 -2.06
C PHE A 667 -57.06 -24.94 -1.43
N GLU A 668 -56.94 -24.99 -0.10
CA GLU A 668 -56.89 -26.22 0.69
C GLU A 668 -58.00 -27.23 0.34
N SER A 669 -59.21 -26.73 0.10
CA SER A 669 -60.37 -27.53 -0.31
C SER A 669 -60.17 -28.30 -1.62
N ASP A 670 -59.35 -27.77 -2.52
CA ASP A 670 -59.20 -28.24 -3.91
C ASP A 670 -57.89 -29.03 -4.10
N ILE A 671 -57.12 -29.23 -3.02
CA ILE A 671 -55.83 -29.92 -3.09
C ILE A 671 -56.06 -31.42 -3.33
N ASN A 672 -55.48 -31.93 -4.42
CA ASN A 672 -55.40 -33.34 -4.70
C ASN A 672 -53.93 -33.81 -4.65
N LYS A 673 -53.72 -35.13 -4.61
CA LYS A 673 -52.38 -35.74 -4.61
C LYS A 673 -51.53 -35.35 -5.83
N LYS A 674 -52.16 -35.07 -6.98
CA LYS A 674 -51.45 -34.62 -8.19
C LYS A 674 -50.88 -33.21 -8.00
N HIS A 675 -51.64 -32.30 -7.37
CA HIS A 675 -51.20 -30.95 -7.03
C HIS A 675 -49.99 -31.01 -6.08
N ILE A 676 -50.05 -31.82 -5.03
CA ILE A 676 -48.95 -31.97 -4.06
C ILE A 676 -47.69 -32.50 -4.74
N LYS A 677 -47.80 -33.53 -5.59
CA LYS A 677 -46.66 -34.03 -6.36
C LYS A 677 -46.03 -32.95 -7.25
N ARG A 678 -46.85 -32.14 -7.90
CA ARG A 678 -46.39 -31.03 -8.75
C ARG A 678 -45.65 -29.97 -7.91
N ILE A 679 -46.28 -29.51 -6.83
CA ILE A 679 -45.72 -28.50 -5.92
C ILE A 679 -44.37 -28.96 -5.36
N VAL A 680 -44.28 -30.18 -4.83
CA VAL A 680 -43.04 -30.71 -4.25
C VAL A 680 -41.93 -30.80 -5.29
N ARG A 681 -42.26 -31.30 -6.49
CA ARG A 681 -41.27 -31.44 -7.57
C ARG A 681 -40.73 -30.07 -8.00
N GLU A 682 -41.60 -29.10 -8.23
CA GLU A 682 -41.22 -27.76 -8.68
C GLU A 682 -40.48 -26.99 -7.58
N ASN A 683 -40.90 -27.09 -6.32
CA ASN A 683 -40.18 -26.45 -5.21
C ASN A 683 -38.81 -27.10 -4.93
N SER A 684 -38.65 -28.39 -5.19
CA SER A 684 -37.35 -29.06 -5.04
C SER A 684 -36.31 -28.59 -6.08
N LEU A 685 -36.76 -28.02 -7.20
CA LEU A 685 -35.88 -27.40 -8.20
C LEU A 685 -35.35 -26.02 -7.77
N SER A 686 -35.90 -25.43 -6.69
CA SER A 686 -35.40 -24.15 -6.17
C SER A 686 -33.96 -24.23 -5.63
N PHE A 687 -33.37 -25.43 -5.55
CA PHE A 687 -31.95 -25.63 -5.29
C PHE A 687 -31.04 -24.86 -6.26
N GLU A 688 -31.47 -24.58 -7.50
CA GLU A 688 -30.72 -23.72 -8.44
C GLU A 688 -30.41 -22.35 -7.83
N MET A 689 -31.36 -21.79 -7.08
CA MET A 689 -31.23 -20.46 -6.47
C MET A 689 -30.18 -20.43 -5.37
N LYS A 690 -30.00 -21.56 -4.66
CA LYS A 690 -28.91 -21.73 -3.70
C LYS A 690 -27.54 -21.66 -4.38
N PHE A 691 -27.40 -22.29 -5.55
CA PHE A 691 -26.16 -22.24 -6.32
C PHE A 691 -25.86 -20.84 -6.86
N ARG A 692 -26.87 -20.15 -7.40
CA ARG A 692 -26.75 -18.74 -7.84
C ARG A 692 -26.29 -17.83 -6.71
N ARG A 693 -26.89 -17.98 -5.54
CA ARG A 693 -26.50 -17.25 -4.32
C ARG A 693 -25.04 -17.50 -3.95
N ASP A 694 -24.56 -18.74 -4.04
CA ASP A 694 -23.17 -19.07 -3.76
C ASP A 694 -22.21 -18.45 -4.79
N ILE A 695 -22.56 -18.44 -6.09
CA ILE A 695 -21.80 -17.72 -7.11
C ILE A 695 -21.74 -16.22 -6.78
N PHE A 696 -22.87 -15.61 -6.43
CA PHE A 696 -22.93 -14.19 -6.10
C PHE A 696 -22.06 -13.86 -4.87
N ARG A 697 -22.11 -14.68 -3.82
CA ARG A 697 -21.23 -14.53 -2.64
C ARG A 697 -19.76 -14.65 -3.02
N GLN A 698 -19.41 -15.57 -3.92
CA GLN A 698 -18.05 -15.66 -4.46
C GLN A 698 -17.67 -14.40 -5.25
N LYS A 699 -18.60 -13.80 -6.01
CA LYS A 699 -18.41 -12.53 -6.73
C LYS A 699 -18.06 -11.42 -5.76
N CYS A 700 -18.87 -11.24 -4.71
CA CYS A 700 -18.66 -10.21 -3.69
C CYS A 700 -17.31 -10.38 -2.99
N LYS A 701 -16.96 -11.60 -2.57
CA LYS A 701 -15.65 -11.90 -1.96
C LYS A 701 -14.49 -11.62 -2.91
N ALA A 702 -14.57 -12.06 -4.17
CA ALA A 702 -13.54 -11.83 -5.16
C ALA A 702 -13.36 -10.33 -5.46
N ARG A 703 -14.46 -9.58 -5.55
CA ARG A 703 -14.46 -8.12 -5.73
C ARG A 703 -13.80 -7.42 -4.54
N GLN A 704 -14.13 -7.81 -3.32
CA GLN A 704 -13.54 -7.25 -2.11
C GLN A 704 -12.02 -7.51 -2.06
N LEU A 705 -11.58 -8.74 -2.34
CA LEU A 705 -10.16 -9.10 -2.42
C LEU A 705 -9.43 -8.30 -3.49
N MET A 706 -10.02 -8.16 -4.67
CA MET A 706 -9.47 -7.35 -5.75
C MET A 706 -9.27 -5.88 -5.31
N LEU A 707 -10.27 -5.28 -4.66
CA LEU A 707 -10.17 -3.91 -4.14
C LEU A 707 -9.11 -3.79 -3.03
N GLN A 708 -9.01 -4.77 -2.14
CA GLN A 708 -7.97 -4.82 -1.11
C GLN A 708 -6.57 -4.90 -1.73
N HIS A 709 -6.36 -5.77 -2.73
CA HIS A 709 -5.10 -5.86 -3.45
C HIS A 709 -4.73 -4.56 -4.17
N TYR A 710 -5.71 -3.91 -4.81
CA TYR A 710 -5.50 -2.61 -5.45
C TYR A 710 -5.08 -1.55 -4.42
N ARG A 711 -5.79 -1.43 -3.29
CA ARG A 711 -5.46 -0.52 -2.19
C ARG A 711 -4.07 -0.79 -1.62
N ALA A 712 -3.73 -2.05 -1.37
CA ALA A 712 -2.42 -2.46 -0.88
C ALA A 712 -1.31 -2.05 -1.85
N ARG A 713 -1.49 -2.26 -3.16
CA ARG A 713 -0.53 -1.86 -4.19
C ARG A 713 -0.34 -0.33 -4.24
N GLN A 714 -1.42 0.44 -4.07
CA GLN A 714 -1.34 1.90 -4.00
C GLN A 714 -0.53 2.37 -2.79
N ILE A 715 -0.78 1.78 -1.61
CA ILE A 715 -0.02 2.08 -0.38
C ILE A 715 1.46 1.72 -0.56
N GLN A 716 1.77 0.54 -1.12
CA GLN A 716 3.14 0.13 -1.42
C GLN A 716 3.85 1.09 -2.39
N ASN A 717 3.15 1.57 -3.42
CA ASN A 717 3.70 2.55 -4.36
C ASN A 717 3.95 3.90 -3.71
N MET A 718 3.03 4.38 -2.87
CA MET A 718 3.22 5.60 -2.08
C MET A 718 4.45 5.48 -1.19
N TYR A 719 4.55 4.37 -0.48
CA TYR A 719 5.67 4.07 0.40
C TYR A 719 7.01 4.07 -0.35
N ARG A 720 7.10 3.35 -1.47
CA ARG A 720 8.32 3.32 -2.31
C ARG A 720 8.72 4.72 -2.79
N ARG A 721 7.76 5.54 -3.20
CA ARG A 721 8.02 6.93 -3.63
C ARG A 721 8.51 7.80 -2.47
N TRP A 722 7.86 7.72 -1.31
CA TRP A 722 8.29 8.43 -0.10
C TRP A 722 9.71 8.01 0.31
N ARG A 723 9.99 6.70 0.33
CA ARG A 723 11.31 6.14 0.64
C ARG A 723 12.39 6.67 -0.32
N SER A 724 12.12 6.66 -1.62
CA SER A 724 13.04 7.23 -2.61
C SER A 724 13.31 8.72 -2.35
N ARG A 725 12.28 9.52 -2.01
CA ARG A 725 12.46 10.94 -1.64
C ARG A 725 13.31 11.10 -0.39
N ARG A 726 13.07 10.32 0.65
CA ARG A 726 13.87 10.29 1.89
C ARG A 726 15.32 9.90 1.61
N ARG A 727 15.57 8.93 0.73
CA ARG A 727 16.93 8.52 0.33
C ARG A 727 17.66 9.64 -0.39
N ILE A 728 16.98 10.33 -1.32
CA ILE A 728 17.53 11.51 -2.01
C ILE A 728 17.81 12.65 -1.02
N GLN A 729 16.90 12.91 -0.08
CA GLN A 729 17.09 13.93 0.96
C GLN A 729 18.25 13.58 1.91
N ARG A 730 18.37 12.32 2.33
CA ARG A 730 19.53 11.85 3.14
C ARG A 730 20.83 11.98 2.35
N GLY A 731 20.83 11.64 1.06
CA GLY A 731 21.98 11.86 0.17
C GLY A 731 22.38 13.33 0.09
N ARG A 732 21.41 14.24 -0.07
CA ARG A 732 21.66 15.69 -0.03
C ARG A 732 22.22 16.16 1.32
N LYS A 733 21.63 15.72 2.44
CA LYS A 733 22.11 16.00 3.80
C LYS A 733 23.47 15.40 4.16
N VAL A 734 24.00 14.43 3.40
CA VAL A 734 25.36 13.89 3.60
C VAL A 734 26.36 14.65 2.74
N VAL A 735 25.97 15.11 1.56
CA VAL A 735 26.85 15.92 0.68
C VAL A 735 27.00 17.35 1.21
N ASP A 736 25.94 17.96 1.74
CA ASP A 736 25.98 19.35 2.20
C ASP A 736 26.92 19.59 3.41
N PRO A 737 27.03 18.71 4.43
CA PRO A 737 27.98 18.89 5.54
C PRO A 737 29.41 18.48 5.20
N ILE A 738 29.63 17.48 4.34
CA ILE A 738 30.99 17.06 3.93
C ILE A 738 31.69 18.20 3.18
N PHE A 739 30.94 19.01 2.42
CA PHE A 739 31.46 20.23 1.79
C PHE A 739 31.54 21.44 2.73
N CYS A 740 30.82 21.44 3.86
CA CYS A 740 30.79 22.56 4.80
C CYS A 740 31.66 22.37 6.07
N GLN A 741 32.15 21.15 6.37
CA GLN A 741 32.90 20.84 7.60
C GLN A 741 34.39 20.54 7.40
N LEU A 742 34.89 20.44 6.17
CA LEU A 742 36.34 20.29 5.98
C LEU A 742 37.03 21.61 6.32
N SER A 743 37.80 21.61 7.42
CA SER A 743 38.64 22.74 7.78
C SER A 743 39.78 22.89 6.76
N LEU A 744 40.34 24.09 6.68
CA LEU A 744 41.40 24.46 5.72
C LEU A 744 42.65 23.58 5.86
N GLU A 745 42.87 22.96 7.02
CA GLU A 745 44.04 22.15 7.35
C GLU A 745 43.87 20.68 6.90
N ASP A 746 42.65 20.14 7.00
CA ASP A 746 42.34 18.75 6.60
C ASP A 746 42.40 18.55 5.08
N LEU A 747 42.04 19.57 4.29
CA LEU A 747 42.08 19.55 2.82
C LEU A 747 43.49 19.69 2.24
N VAL A 748 44.43 20.24 3.01
CA VAL A 748 45.84 20.41 2.60
C VAL A 748 46.68 19.20 3.02
N ALA A 749 46.30 18.48 4.08
CA ALA A 749 46.97 17.26 4.53
C ALA A 749 46.58 16.01 3.74
N MET A 750 45.48 16.02 2.99
CA MET A 750 45.06 14.88 2.18
C MET A 750 45.93 14.71 0.93
N SER A 751 46.56 13.54 0.80
CA SER A 751 47.26 13.19 -0.44
C SER A 751 46.25 13.02 -1.59
N ILE A 752 46.70 13.23 -2.84
CA ILE A 752 45.87 13.02 -4.05
C ILE A 752 45.26 11.60 -4.05
N THR A 753 45.94 10.62 -3.46
CA THR A 753 45.45 9.25 -3.25
C THR A 753 44.26 9.15 -2.29
N ASP A 754 44.19 9.98 -1.25
CA ASP A 754 43.08 9.98 -0.28
C ASP A 754 41.82 10.63 -0.85
N VAL A 755 42.00 11.66 -1.68
CA VAL A 755 40.89 12.30 -2.43
C VAL A 755 40.28 11.33 -3.44
N LEU A 756 41.13 10.57 -4.15
CA LEU A 756 40.68 9.54 -5.10
C LEU A 756 40.01 8.34 -4.42
N LEU A 757 40.45 7.97 -3.20
CA LEU A 757 39.81 6.93 -2.38
C LEU A 757 38.43 7.36 -1.86
N LEU A 758 38.29 8.64 -1.47
CA LEU A 758 37.01 9.22 -1.08
C LEU A 758 36.04 9.25 -2.27
N GLU A 759 36.47 9.69 -3.46
CA GLU A 759 35.66 9.63 -4.69
C GLU A 759 35.29 8.21 -5.12
N TRP A 760 36.21 7.24 -5.01
CA TRP A 760 35.91 5.85 -5.31
C TRP A 760 34.91 5.22 -4.34
N SER A 761 34.90 5.66 -3.07
CA SER A 761 33.95 5.20 -2.06
C SER A 761 32.54 5.77 -2.27
N THR A 762 32.42 7.02 -2.74
CA THR A 762 31.14 7.65 -3.11
C THR A 762 30.58 7.09 -4.41
N ILE A 763 31.41 6.77 -5.40
CA ILE A 763 30.97 6.11 -6.65
C ILE A 763 30.46 4.68 -6.38
N LYS A 764 30.96 4.00 -5.34
CA LYS A 764 30.44 2.69 -4.89
C LYS A 764 29.11 2.76 -4.13
N MET A 765 28.69 3.93 -3.65
CA MET A 765 27.43 4.12 -2.92
C MET A 765 26.24 4.51 -3.81
N PHE A 766 26.49 4.98 -5.03
CA PHE A 766 25.47 5.15 -6.08
C PHE A 766 25.33 3.85 -6.89
#